data_AF-A0A370PGQ5-F1
#
_entry.id   AF-A0A370PGQ5-F1
#
_cell.length_a   1.000
_cell.length_b   1.000
_cell.length_c   1.000
_cell.angle_alpha   90.00
_cell.angle_beta   90.00
_cell.angle_gamma   90.00
#
_symmetry.space_group_name_H-M   'P 1'
#
loop_
_entity.id
_entity.type
_entity.pdbx_description
1 polymer ?
#
loop_
_entity_poly.entity_id
_entity_poly.type
_entity_poly.pdbx_seq_one_letter_code
_entity_poly.pdbx_strand_id
1 'polypeptide(L)'
;MPAALLIGAITHSMPEWNDLSSILTLKEFPSGTREDFIRNCRDGQYDDVVAIYRSNTSTKFTGPFDAELLSVLPSSLKYIAHNGAGYDNIDVAACTKKGIAVSSTPVAVNNATADVAIFLMIGALRQAYIPVTSLREGKFLGQTGLGHDPQNKVLGILGMGGIGREVARRARAFGMTIQYHNRSRLSPELEDGATYVSFDELLANSDVLSLNLALNASTRHIIGKTEFQKMKDGVIIVNTARGALIDEKALVEALESGKVWSAGLDVYENEPAIEPGLVNNPRVMLLPHIGTMTYETQRKMELLVLNNLRSGVETGKMITLVPEQKDVLILRRPLLPPVHPIPQRILPTNLLYPTKRQKATPQPGPRPELCDALPWFRSVQGGVYHNGNICWGFLIDADCGIRSYLDDEVIITRVGGGCTKDADGNLVLIKDQDGDSAAITSILNSKELKVPVGIIIGNRNTLLNRPLPHRYNVMAYFRITHVWYERIGRKTGAKVRFEKLDLGRKSWWAAKHSPSPEKNPGYGHAKQPEQLRCKACDQHSIRIYDEGWMCLQPSCELFWMINGGSSPPPSAVLTFHEKFLKSRLPPDPTIQPHYSLVPDLLSTLKDTDSDALSKRITWKGIICPLCRRCISRRYWWGWRCADDNDSSNCPFEHILPIRPIALRWVIDDMETSPIKRALSWDAKFMVPEIDDVSLYPYRKLTYTIPGVGSIMHLVANREINTRCNGPDELFGQLQCEELGLRRYPLAQSMVAGTLTAHFAVNYGMPYKYVVSVASKAFNEACPPILRAMGRLTWASKQAVLAAGDTFLPPNEMLLLGYLEDMRIGYHDDGESALGPTISTLSLGAKSTMLVRMKYKYYHGYSRAKNLLADDPVMPGCKNYTRRRELKARLQDGSIDREMYDELRREGIVRKGAGGEATPCIKMEVNHGDLVVMHGEGLQRFYEHSVIPDKRLRFALTARHIKPEFVDVKEIEKGRLELGREWVYDGK
;
A
#
# COMPACT_ATOMS: atom_id res chain seq x y z
N MET A 1 5.41 22.59 -38.16
CA MET A 1 5.34 21.86 -36.88
C MET A 1 6.62 21.05 -36.74
N PRO A 2 7.14 20.82 -35.52
CA PRO A 2 8.24 19.89 -35.32
C PRO A 2 7.87 18.48 -35.82
N ALA A 3 8.85 17.72 -36.30
CA ALA A 3 8.65 16.40 -36.86
C ALA A 3 9.25 15.27 -36.00
N ALA A 4 8.64 14.09 -36.06
CA ALA A 4 9.22 12.84 -35.59
C ALA A 4 9.58 11.96 -36.79
N LEU A 5 10.77 11.35 -36.78
CA LEU A 5 11.22 10.45 -37.83
C LEU A 5 11.28 9.00 -37.31
N LEU A 6 10.52 8.10 -37.95
CA LEU A 6 10.59 6.66 -37.74
C LEU A 6 11.62 6.03 -38.69
N ILE A 7 12.63 5.36 -38.14
CA ILE A 7 13.62 4.61 -38.91
C ILE A 7 13.32 3.11 -38.78
N GLY A 8 13.07 2.46 -39.91
CA GLY A 8 12.59 1.08 -39.96
C GLY A 8 11.08 0.99 -39.75
N ALA A 9 10.63 0.05 -38.93
CA ALA A 9 9.20 -0.25 -38.76
C ALA A 9 8.80 -0.33 -37.28
N ILE A 10 7.51 -0.08 -37.04
CA ILE A 10 6.79 -0.37 -35.79
C ILE A 10 5.80 -1.49 -36.10
N THR A 11 5.83 -2.56 -35.31
CA THR A 11 5.11 -3.81 -35.61
C THR A 11 3.81 -3.93 -34.83
N HIS A 12 3.82 -3.53 -33.56
CA HIS A 12 2.73 -3.78 -32.63
C HIS A 12 2.09 -2.51 -32.09
N SER A 13 2.69 -1.33 -32.27
CA SER A 13 2.22 -0.05 -31.71
C SER A 13 2.03 1.06 -32.75
N MET A 14 1.58 0.70 -33.96
CA MET A 14 1.31 1.68 -35.03
C MET A 14 0.21 2.69 -34.68
N PRO A 15 -0.90 2.32 -33.99
CA PRO A 15 -1.88 3.30 -33.52
C PRO A 15 -1.24 4.38 -32.62
N GLU A 16 -0.38 3.96 -31.69
CA GLU A 16 0.29 4.88 -30.76
C GLU A 16 1.34 5.77 -31.44
N TRP A 17 1.97 5.30 -32.53
CA TRP A 17 2.78 6.14 -33.41
C TRP A 17 1.93 7.18 -34.13
N ASN A 18 0.80 6.76 -34.72
CA ASN A 18 -0.11 7.66 -35.42
C ASN A 18 -0.70 8.71 -34.47
N ASP A 19 -0.94 8.38 -33.21
CA ASP A 19 -1.42 9.32 -32.19
C ASP A 19 -0.43 10.48 -31.94
N LEU A 20 0.85 10.32 -32.27
CA LEU A 20 1.82 11.42 -32.23
C LEU A 20 1.56 12.49 -33.31
N SER A 21 0.75 12.20 -34.33
CA SER A 21 0.40 13.18 -35.38
C SER A 21 -0.36 14.39 -34.85
N SER A 22 -0.98 14.25 -33.68
CA SER A 22 -1.64 15.34 -32.94
C SER A 22 -0.68 16.43 -32.46
N ILE A 23 0.62 16.10 -32.31
CA ILE A 23 1.64 17.00 -31.76
C ILE A 23 2.88 17.15 -32.66
N LEU A 24 3.09 16.24 -33.61
CA LEU A 24 4.28 16.16 -34.47
C LEU A 24 3.88 15.85 -35.91
N THR A 25 4.62 16.38 -36.88
CA THR A 25 4.57 15.85 -38.25
C THR A 25 5.30 14.49 -38.27
N LEU A 26 4.65 13.42 -38.71
CA LEU A 26 5.26 12.09 -38.78
C LEU A 26 5.97 11.90 -40.12
N LYS A 27 7.25 11.52 -40.06
CA LYS A 27 8.09 11.16 -41.21
C LYS A 27 8.63 9.76 -41.03
N GLU A 28 8.92 9.08 -42.13
CA GLU A 28 9.39 7.70 -42.09
C GLU A 28 10.58 7.48 -43.04
N PHE A 29 11.50 6.61 -42.61
CA PHE A 29 12.55 6.01 -43.41
C PHE A 29 12.48 4.48 -43.21
N PRO A 30 11.52 3.81 -43.89
CA PRO A 30 11.20 2.41 -43.62
C PRO A 30 12.28 1.45 -44.14
N SER A 31 13.00 1.84 -45.20
CA SER A 31 14.05 1.06 -45.87
C SER A 31 14.98 1.97 -46.66
N GLY A 32 16.19 1.51 -46.94
CA GLY A 32 17.21 2.22 -47.74
C GLY A 32 18.62 1.81 -47.31
N THR A 33 19.63 2.49 -47.84
CA THR A 33 21.02 2.34 -47.38
C THR A 33 21.46 3.51 -46.50
N ARG A 34 22.63 3.37 -45.87
CA ARG A 34 23.26 4.44 -45.09
C ARG A 34 23.50 5.69 -45.94
N GLU A 35 23.94 5.50 -47.18
CA GLU A 35 24.19 6.58 -48.14
C GLU A 35 22.89 7.32 -48.49
N ASP A 36 21.78 6.60 -48.65
CA ASP A 36 20.46 7.21 -48.88
C ASP A 36 20.03 8.06 -47.68
N PHE A 37 20.19 7.54 -46.47
CA PHE A 37 19.85 8.29 -45.25
C PHE A 37 20.71 9.55 -45.10
N ILE A 38 22.02 9.45 -45.32
CA ILE A 38 22.95 10.59 -45.28
C ILE A 38 22.59 11.63 -46.34
N ARG A 39 22.24 11.20 -47.56
CA ARG A 39 21.79 12.09 -48.64
C ARG A 39 20.51 12.82 -48.25
N ASN A 40 19.50 12.11 -47.74
CA ASN A 40 18.24 12.72 -47.28
C ASN A 40 18.45 13.76 -46.16
N CYS A 41 19.38 13.51 -45.23
CA CYS A 41 19.79 14.50 -44.24
C CYS A 41 20.43 15.74 -44.87
N ARG A 42 21.35 15.57 -45.84
CA ARG A 42 22.06 16.67 -46.52
C ARG A 42 21.15 17.51 -47.41
N ASP A 43 20.14 16.88 -48.00
CA ASP A 43 19.15 17.54 -48.88
C ASP A 43 18.09 18.32 -48.07
N GLY A 44 18.19 18.35 -46.73
CA GLY A 44 17.30 19.10 -45.84
C GLY A 44 15.94 18.44 -45.62
N GLN A 45 15.74 17.19 -46.06
CA GLN A 45 14.45 16.50 -45.96
C GLN A 45 13.96 16.33 -44.51
N TYR A 46 14.92 16.29 -43.57
CA TYR A 46 14.69 16.06 -42.14
C TYR A 46 14.99 17.29 -41.27
N ASP A 47 15.13 18.50 -41.84
CA ASP A 47 15.54 19.71 -41.10
C ASP A 47 14.58 20.12 -39.97
N ASP A 48 13.31 19.71 -40.03
CA ASP A 48 12.29 19.94 -39.01
C ASP A 48 12.18 18.80 -37.97
N VAL A 49 12.97 17.73 -38.10
CA VAL A 49 12.92 16.55 -37.21
C VAL A 49 13.54 16.85 -35.85
N VAL A 50 12.72 16.83 -34.81
CA VAL A 50 13.15 17.05 -33.42
C VAL A 50 13.36 15.75 -32.66
N ALA A 51 12.77 14.64 -33.12
CA ALA A 51 12.81 13.36 -32.43
C ALA A 51 12.90 12.19 -33.42
N ILE A 52 13.70 11.17 -33.10
CA ILE A 52 13.87 9.96 -33.91
C ILE A 52 13.44 8.73 -33.10
N TYR A 53 12.55 7.93 -33.68
CA TYR A 53 12.34 6.53 -33.31
C TYR A 53 13.34 5.68 -34.10
N ARG A 54 14.08 4.80 -33.43
CA ARG A 54 14.90 3.77 -34.09
C ARG A 54 14.97 2.49 -33.27
N SER A 55 15.48 1.41 -33.85
CA SER A 55 15.67 0.13 -33.16
C SER A 55 17.04 -0.48 -33.45
N ASN A 56 17.41 -1.55 -32.74
CA ASN A 56 18.58 -2.35 -33.11
C ASN A 56 18.43 -2.95 -34.53
N THR A 57 17.23 -3.42 -34.89
CA THR A 57 16.97 -3.99 -36.21
C THR A 57 17.02 -2.96 -37.33
N SER A 58 16.82 -1.67 -37.02
CA SER A 58 16.87 -0.59 -38.01
C SER A 58 18.31 -0.20 -38.40
N THR A 59 19.32 -0.65 -37.66
CA THR A 59 20.74 -0.42 -37.97
C THR A 59 21.13 -0.91 -39.36
N LYS A 60 20.49 -1.96 -39.88
CA LYS A 60 20.75 -2.46 -41.25
C LYS A 60 20.44 -1.43 -42.35
N PHE A 61 19.61 -0.43 -42.06
CA PHE A 61 19.23 0.60 -43.04
C PHE A 61 20.12 1.85 -42.95
N THR A 62 20.64 2.19 -41.77
CA THR A 62 21.39 3.44 -41.54
C THR A 62 22.86 3.21 -41.20
N GLY A 63 23.26 1.98 -40.91
CA GLY A 63 24.46 1.72 -40.11
C GLY A 63 24.30 2.24 -38.67
N PRO A 64 25.39 2.18 -37.87
CA PRO A 64 25.39 2.72 -36.51
C PRO A 64 25.24 4.25 -36.52
N PHE A 65 24.68 4.78 -35.44
CA PHE A 65 24.61 6.21 -35.15
C PHE A 65 25.93 6.68 -34.54
N ASP A 66 26.99 6.57 -35.34
CA ASP A 66 28.36 6.95 -35.03
C ASP A 66 28.64 8.43 -35.32
N ALA A 67 29.87 8.88 -35.07
CA ALA A 67 30.26 10.27 -35.27
C ALA A 67 30.01 10.80 -36.69
N GLU A 68 30.16 9.96 -37.73
CA GLU A 68 29.91 10.33 -39.12
C GLU A 68 28.42 10.59 -39.33
N LEU A 69 27.54 9.64 -38.99
CA LEU A 69 26.10 9.82 -39.18
C LEU A 69 25.58 10.97 -38.32
N LEU A 70 26.03 11.05 -37.07
CA LEU A 70 25.67 12.14 -36.17
C LEU A 70 26.10 13.50 -36.73
N SER A 71 27.20 13.59 -37.50
CA SER A 71 27.68 14.84 -38.09
C SER A 71 26.69 15.47 -39.06
N VAL A 72 25.92 14.65 -39.79
CA VAL A 72 24.96 15.08 -40.81
C VAL A 72 23.51 15.19 -40.31
N LEU A 73 23.21 14.73 -39.10
CA LEU A 73 21.87 14.86 -38.52
C LEU A 73 21.47 16.34 -38.34
N PRO A 74 20.17 16.66 -38.51
CA PRO A 74 19.68 18.03 -38.49
C PRO A 74 19.88 18.69 -37.12
N SER A 75 20.17 20.00 -37.11
CA SER A 75 20.42 20.75 -35.88
C SER A 75 19.19 20.87 -34.94
N SER A 76 18.00 20.66 -35.50
CA SER A 76 16.72 20.61 -34.81
C SER A 76 16.56 19.36 -33.94
N LEU A 77 17.29 18.28 -34.21
CA LEU A 77 17.18 17.01 -33.47
C LEU A 77 17.56 17.19 -32.00
N LYS A 78 16.68 16.74 -31.11
CA LYS A 78 16.87 16.77 -29.64
C LYS A 78 16.75 15.40 -28.99
N TYR A 79 15.99 14.48 -29.56
CA TYR A 79 15.68 13.19 -28.93
C TYR A 79 15.92 12.03 -29.88
N ILE A 80 16.63 11.01 -29.41
CA ILE A 80 16.70 9.69 -30.05
C ILE A 80 16.12 8.69 -29.04
N ALA A 81 14.97 8.11 -29.39
CA ALA A 81 14.37 7.05 -28.60
C ALA A 81 14.64 5.71 -29.26
N HIS A 82 15.41 4.87 -28.58
CA HIS A 82 15.92 3.62 -29.12
C HIS A 82 15.16 2.41 -28.57
N ASN A 83 14.64 1.60 -29.49
CA ASN A 83 14.04 0.32 -29.22
C ASN A 83 15.13 -0.75 -29.06
N GLY A 84 15.60 -0.91 -27.83
CA GLY A 84 16.57 -1.90 -27.40
C GLY A 84 17.17 -1.54 -26.04
N ALA A 85 17.41 -2.53 -25.18
CA ALA A 85 18.09 -2.30 -23.91
C ALA A 85 19.58 -2.00 -24.09
N GLY A 86 20.24 -2.69 -25.04
CA GLY A 86 21.59 -2.33 -25.49
C GLY A 86 21.52 -1.39 -26.71
N TYR A 87 22.43 -0.40 -26.69
CA TYR A 87 22.50 0.73 -27.62
C TYR A 87 23.96 1.01 -28.03
N ASP A 88 24.78 -0.05 -28.10
CA ASP A 88 26.18 -0.02 -28.53
C ASP A 88 26.37 0.48 -29.99
N ASN A 89 25.30 0.48 -30.77
CA ASN A 89 25.22 1.09 -32.10
C ASN A 89 24.92 2.60 -32.10
N ILE A 90 24.99 3.29 -30.95
CA ILE A 90 24.84 4.74 -30.81
C ILE A 90 26.07 5.31 -30.08
N ASP A 91 26.73 6.30 -30.67
CA ASP A 91 27.75 7.10 -29.97
C ASP A 91 27.06 8.12 -29.05
N VAL A 92 26.73 7.67 -27.83
CA VAL A 92 26.06 8.49 -26.80
C VAL A 92 26.90 9.71 -26.42
N ALA A 93 28.24 9.62 -26.44
CA ALA A 93 29.10 10.74 -26.11
C ALA A 93 29.02 11.84 -27.19
N ALA A 94 29.02 11.46 -28.47
CA ALA A 94 28.83 12.39 -29.57
C ALA A 94 27.39 12.99 -29.58
N CYS A 95 26.36 12.20 -29.30
CA CYS A 95 24.99 12.70 -29.09
C CYS A 95 24.95 13.78 -28.00
N THR A 96 25.60 13.51 -26.86
CA THR A 96 25.65 14.43 -25.71
C THR A 96 26.31 15.76 -26.08
N LYS A 97 27.44 15.73 -26.81
CA LYS A 97 28.13 16.95 -27.28
C LYS A 97 27.21 17.81 -28.14
N LYS A 98 26.42 17.17 -29.02
CA LYS A 98 25.40 17.83 -29.87
C LYS A 98 24.11 18.21 -29.13
N GLY A 99 23.97 17.89 -27.84
CA GLY A 99 22.77 18.19 -27.06
C GLY A 99 21.57 17.30 -27.43
N ILE A 100 21.83 16.10 -27.96
CA ILE A 100 20.83 15.10 -28.27
C ILE A 100 20.72 14.15 -27.09
N ALA A 101 19.52 14.05 -26.52
CA ALA A 101 19.21 13.11 -25.47
C ALA A 101 18.87 11.73 -26.08
N VAL A 102 19.38 10.65 -25.48
CA VAL A 102 19.19 9.27 -25.93
C VAL A 102 18.46 8.47 -24.86
N SER A 103 17.37 7.78 -25.23
CA SER A 103 16.67 6.83 -24.36
C SER A 103 16.75 5.42 -24.93
N SER A 104 16.61 4.42 -24.05
CA SER A 104 16.58 3.00 -24.38
C SER A 104 15.36 2.33 -23.75
N THR A 105 15.21 1.00 -23.88
CA THR A 105 14.10 0.24 -23.30
C THR A 105 14.52 -0.70 -22.15
N PRO A 106 15.15 -0.19 -21.06
CA PRO A 106 15.47 -1.02 -19.91
C PRO A 106 14.18 -1.54 -19.24
N VAL A 107 14.28 -2.62 -18.47
CA VAL A 107 13.16 -3.26 -17.76
C VAL A 107 12.18 -4.02 -18.68
N ALA A 108 11.81 -3.47 -19.83
CA ALA A 108 10.87 -4.11 -20.77
C ALA A 108 11.36 -5.50 -21.23
N VAL A 109 12.68 -5.66 -21.38
CA VAL A 109 13.33 -6.88 -21.87
C VAL A 109 13.54 -7.96 -20.80
N ASN A 110 13.43 -7.61 -19.51
CA ASN A 110 14.00 -8.43 -18.42
C ASN A 110 13.50 -9.87 -18.41
N ASN A 111 12.19 -10.08 -18.56
CA ASN A 111 11.59 -11.41 -18.46
C ASN A 111 11.93 -12.29 -19.67
N ALA A 112 11.65 -11.82 -20.89
CA ALA A 112 11.87 -12.64 -22.09
C ALA A 112 13.33 -13.04 -22.24
N THR A 113 14.27 -12.13 -21.98
CA THR A 113 15.70 -12.45 -22.06
C THR A 113 16.12 -13.42 -20.96
N ALA A 114 15.58 -13.28 -19.74
CA ALA A 114 15.85 -14.23 -18.66
C ALA A 114 15.26 -15.62 -18.94
N ASP A 115 14.08 -15.70 -19.57
CA ASP A 115 13.45 -16.96 -19.98
C ASP A 115 14.33 -17.68 -21.01
N VAL A 116 14.83 -16.95 -22.02
CA VAL A 116 15.78 -17.48 -23.03
C VAL A 116 17.11 -17.90 -22.39
N ALA A 117 17.65 -17.13 -21.45
CA ALA A 117 18.87 -17.51 -20.74
C ALA A 117 18.72 -18.83 -19.96
N ILE A 118 17.58 -19.04 -19.29
CA ILE A 118 17.29 -20.32 -18.60
C ILE A 118 17.08 -21.44 -19.62
N PHE A 119 16.38 -21.20 -20.73
CA PHE A 119 16.23 -22.16 -21.80
C PHE A 119 17.59 -22.62 -22.36
N LEU A 120 18.48 -21.66 -22.66
CA LEU A 120 19.85 -21.93 -23.12
C LEU A 120 20.68 -22.67 -22.06
N MET A 121 20.56 -22.31 -20.79
CA MET A 121 21.23 -22.99 -19.68
C MET A 121 20.82 -24.47 -19.61
N ILE A 122 19.52 -24.76 -19.64
CA ILE A 122 19.01 -26.14 -19.62
C ILE A 122 19.39 -26.88 -20.90
N GLY A 123 19.30 -26.22 -22.05
CA GLY A 123 19.72 -26.76 -23.34
C GLY A 123 21.19 -27.18 -23.33
N ALA A 124 22.08 -26.34 -22.77
CA ALA A 124 23.50 -26.63 -22.63
C ALA A 124 23.78 -27.75 -21.62
N LEU A 125 23.17 -27.71 -20.42
CA LEU A 125 23.27 -28.75 -19.39
C LEU A 125 22.87 -30.14 -19.90
N ARG A 126 21.91 -30.19 -20.83
CA ARG A 126 21.38 -31.43 -21.42
C ARG A 126 21.93 -31.72 -22.83
N GLN A 127 22.82 -30.87 -23.35
CA GLN A 127 23.27 -30.89 -24.76
C GLN A 127 22.12 -31.13 -25.74
N ALA A 128 21.00 -30.45 -25.50
CA ALA A 128 19.67 -30.81 -26.01
C ALA A 128 19.55 -30.77 -27.54
N TYR A 129 20.47 -30.09 -28.24
CA TYR A 129 20.51 -30.11 -29.69
C TYR A 129 20.67 -31.52 -30.27
N ILE A 130 21.48 -32.38 -29.63
CA ILE A 130 21.72 -33.77 -30.05
C ILE A 130 20.42 -34.60 -30.00
N PRO A 131 19.71 -34.73 -28.85
CA PRO A 131 18.46 -35.50 -28.78
C PRO A 131 17.34 -34.88 -29.62
N VAL A 132 17.22 -33.55 -29.69
CA VAL A 132 16.20 -32.89 -30.51
C VAL A 132 16.39 -33.22 -31.99
N THR A 133 17.63 -33.17 -32.48
CA THR A 133 17.96 -33.51 -33.87
C THR A 133 17.76 -35.01 -34.12
N SER A 134 18.29 -35.85 -33.23
CA SER A 134 18.19 -37.32 -33.34
C SER A 134 16.72 -37.81 -33.38
N LEU A 135 15.85 -37.23 -32.56
CA LEU A 135 14.43 -37.56 -32.54
C LEU A 135 13.75 -37.19 -33.86
N ARG A 136 14.04 -36.00 -34.42
CA ARG A 136 13.48 -35.54 -35.70
C ARG A 136 13.98 -36.35 -36.89
N GLU A 137 15.19 -36.88 -36.81
CA GLU A 137 15.76 -37.79 -37.80
C GLU A 137 15.28 -39.25 -37.65
N GLY A 138 14.38 -39.53 -36.70
CA GLY A 138 13.86 -40.88 -36.48
C GLY A 138 14.83 -41.84 -35.78
N LYS A 139 15.94 -41.33 -35.20
CA LYS A 139 16.96 -42.11 -34.50
C LYS A 139 16.66 -42.30 -33.00
N PHE A 140 15.53 -41.78 -32.53
CA PHE A 140 15.15 -41.71 -31.11
C PHE A 140 16.25 -41.07 -30.25
N LEU A 141 17.05 -41.86 -29.52
CA LEU A 141 18.17 -41.35 -28.72
C LEU A 141 19.37 -40.93 -29.56
N GLY A 142 19.63 -41.54 -30.73
CA GLY A 142 20.82 -41.25 -31.54
C GLY A 142 22.13 -41.31 -30.71
N GLN A 143 22.91 -40.23 -30.74
CA GLN A 143 24.17 -40.08 -29.98
C GLN A 143 23.99 -39.34 -28.64
N THR A 144 22.78 -39.31 -28.09
CA THR A 144 22.49 -38.57 -26.86
C THR A 144 23.26 -39.15 -25.67
N GLY A 145 24.18 -38.35 -25.13
CA GLY A 145 24.85 -38.63 -23.85
C GLY A 145 24.01 -38.20 -22.65
N LEU A 146 24.47 -38.56 -21.45
CA LEU A 146 23.87 -38.05 -20.21
C LEU A 146 24.17 -36.56 -20.04
N GLY A 147 23.15 -35.79 -19.65
CA GLY A 147 23.31 -34.40 -19.23
C GLY A 147 23.57 -34.28 -17.72
N HIS A 148 23.64 -33.04 -17.24
CA HIS A 148 23.72 -32.73 -15.82
C HIS A 148 22.46 -32.02 -15.32
N ASP A 149 22.11 -32.25 -14.05
CA ASP A 149 21.06 -31.48 -13.38
C ASP A 149 21.60 -30.15 -12.85
N PRO A 150 20.79 -29.08 -12.87
CA PRO A 150 21.17 -27.78 -12.32
C PRO A 150 21.18 -27.77 -10.78
N GLN A 151 20.47 -28.68 -10.13
CA GLN A 151 20.34 -28.69 -8.67
C GLN A 151 21.71 -28.76 -7.98
N ASN A 152 21.88 -27.95 -6.93
CA ASN A 152 23.09 -27.80 -6.13
C ASN A 152 24.32 -27.27 -6.88
N LYS A 153 24.18 -26.83 -8.14
CA LYS A 153 25.24 -26.16 -8.89
C LYS A 153 25.26 -24.66 -8.61
N VAL A 154 26.41 -24.05 -8.82
CA VAL A 154 26.65 -22.61 -8.66
C VAL A 154 26.47 -21.91 -10.01
N LEU A 155 25.50 -21.00 -10.07
CA LEU A 155 25.35 -20.06 -11.18
C LEU A 155 26.10 -18.76 -10.84
N GLY A 156 27.12 -18.45 -11.63
CA GLY A 156 27.79 -17.16 -11.65
C GLY A 156 27.16 -16.21 -12.63
N ILE A 157 26.80 -15.00 -12.19
CA ILE A 157 26.26 -13.95 -13.04
C ILE A 157 27.25 -12.80 -13.13
N LEU A 158 27.79 -12.58 -14.32
CA LEU A 158 28.65 -11.43 -14.62
C LEU A 158 27.76 -10.30 -15.14
N GLY A 159 27.48 -9.31 -14.29
CA GLY A 159 26.52 -8.24 -14.59
C GLY A 159 25.12 -8.49 -14.01
N MET A 160 24.97 -8.46 -12.69
CA MET A 160 23.68 -8.53 -12.00
C MET A 160 22.87 -7.23 -12.18
N GLY A 161 22.26 -7.05 -13.35
CA GLY A 161 21.32 -5.99 -13.68
C GLY A 161 19.86 -6.43 -13.56
N GLY A 162 18.96 -5.79 -14.32
CA GLY A 162 17.55 -6.19 -14.38
C GLY A 162 17.35 -7.63 -14.88
N ILE A 163 18.00 -7.99 -15.99
CA ILE A 163 17.96 -9.35 -16.57
C ILE A 163 18.63 -10.36 -15.64
N GLY A 164 19.86 -10.07 -15.17
CA GLY A 164 20.60 -10.97 -14.29
C GLY A 164 19.82 -11.37 -13.03
N ARG A 165 19.07 -10.44 -12.42
CA ARG A 165 18.21 -10.77 -11.26
C ARG A 165 17.04 -11.68 -11.61
N GLU A 166 16.44 -11.51 -12.78
CA GLU A 166 15.36 -12.40 -13.23
C GLU A 166 15.86 -13.80 -13.62
N VAL A 167 17.09 -13.90 -14.14
CA VAL A 167 17.81 -15.18 -14.31
C VAL A 167 18.07 -15.82 -12.96
N ALA A 168 18.63 -15.08 -11.99
CA ALA A 168 18.89 -15.58 -10.65
C ALA A 168 17.62 -16.12 -9.97
N ARG A 169 16.51 -15.37 -10.04
CA ARG A 169 15.22 -15.77 -9.47
C ARG A 169 14.77 -17.14 -10.01
N ARG A 170 14.85 -17.34 -11.33
CA ARG A 170 14.45 -18.60 -11.99
C ARG A 170 15.42 -19.72 -11.65
N ALA A 171 16.73 -19.47 -11.72
CA ALA A 171 17.76 -20.48 -11.42
C ALA A 171 17.66 -21.02 -9.97
N ARG A 172 17.28 -20.18 -9.00
CA ARG A 172 17.00 -20.66 -7.62
C ARG A 172 15.87 -21.69 -7.58
N ALA A 173 14.84 -21.57 -8.42
CA ALA A 173 13.76 -22.55 -8.51
C ALA A 173 14.23 -23.90 -9.08
N PHE A 174 15.33 -23.92 -9.83
CA PHE A 174 16.03 -25.13 -10.26
C PHE A 174 17.02 -25.68 -9.21
N GLY A 175 17.05 -25.09 -8.01
CA GLY A 175 17.92 -25.50 -6.91
C GLY A 175 19.38 -25.04 -7.04
N MET A 176 19.66 -24.01 -7.84
CA MET A 176 21.02 -23.45 -7.97
C MET A 176 21.35 -22.46 -6.86
N THR A 177 22.63 -22.44 -6.46
CA THR A 177 23.21 -21.38 -5.62
C THR A 177 23.66 -20.23 -6.52
N ILE A 178 23.36 -18.98 -6.13
CA ILE A 178 23.66 -17.82 -6.96
C ILE A 178 24.82 -17.02 -6.39
N GLN A 179 25.82 -16.76 -7.23
CA GLN A 179 26.85 -15.76 -7.00
C GLN A 179 26.94 -14.78 -8.17
N TYR A 180 27.48 -13.59 -7.93
CA TYR A 180 27.58 -12.59 -8.96
C TYR A 180 28.76 -11.66 -8.79
N HIS A 181 29.18 -11.08 -9.91
CA HIS A 181 30.15 -9.99 -9.94
C HIS A 181 29.60 -8.79 -10.71
N ASN A 182 29.75 -7.61 -10.10
CA ASN A 182 29.56 -6.28 -10.68
C ASN A 182 30.76 -5.42 -10.29
N ARG A 183 31.02 -4.34 -11.05
CA ARG A 183 32.00 -3.30 -10.63
C ARG A 183 31.69 -2.73 -9.24
N SER A 184 30.41 -2.65 -8.89
CA SER A 184 29.96 -2.20 -7.57
C SER A 184 28.93 -3.19 -7.05
N ARG A 185 29.10 -3.58 -5.78
CA ARG A 185 28.16 -4.45 -5.07
C ARG A 185 26.78 -3.80 -5.05
N LEU A 186 25.75 -4.60 -5.30
CA LEU A 186 24.36 -4.19 -5.19
C LEU A 186 23.95 -4.03 -3.72
N SER A 187 22.86 -3.30 -3.46
CA SER A 187 22.27 -3.29 -2.13
C SER A 187 21.71 -4.68 -1.78
N PRO A 188 21.61 -5.05 -0.50
CA PRO A 188 21.13 -6.37 -0.08
C PRO A 188 19.77 -6.75 -0.70
N GLU A 189 18.88 -5.76 -0.90
CA GLU A 189 17.57 -5.98 -1.52
C GLU A 189 17.66 -6.33 -3.01
N LEU A 190 18.66 -5.79 -3.72
CA LEU A 190 18.91 -6.09 -5.12
C LEU A 190 19.77 -7.35 -5.29
N GLU A 191 20.53 -7.76 -4.28
CA GLU A 191 21.21 -9.06 -4.25
C GLU A 191 20.19 -10.20 -4.13
N ASP A 192 19.12 -10.00 -3.36
CA ASP A 192 18.03 -10.97 -3.20
C ASP A 192 18.55 -12.37 -2.79
N GLY A 193 19.56 -12.39 -1.91
CA GLY A 193 20.23 -13.62 -1.46
C GLY A 193 21.33 -14.16 -2.39
N ALA A 194 21.68 -13.48 -3.48
CA ALA A 194 22.89 -13.80 -4.27
C ALA A 194 24.17 -13.36 -3.55
N THR A 195 25.24 -14.15 -3.68
CA THR A 195 26.53 -13.83 -3.05
C THR A 195 27.38 -12.95 -3.97
N TYR A 196 27.77 -11.76 -3.52
CA TYR A 196 28.74 -10.93 -4.24
C TYR A 196 30.16 -11.48 -4.08
N VAL A 197 30.88 -11.62 -5.18
CA VAL A 197 32.26 -12.12 -5.23
C VAL A 197 33.12 -11.24 -6.15
N SER A 198 34.45 -11.36 -6.06
CA SER A 198 35.36 -10.77 -7.03
C SER A 198 35.24 -11.44 -8.41
N PHE A 199 35.80 -10.83 -9.45
CA PHE A 199 35.76 -11.38 -10.80
C PHE A 199 36.44 -12.75 -10.89
N ASP A 200 37.64 -12.89 -10.31
CA ASP A 200 38.38 -14.15 -10.30
C ASP A 200 37.66 -15.23 -9.48
N GLU A 201 37.06 -14.89 -8.33
CA GLU A 201 36.24 -15.82 -7.55
C GLU A 201 34.98 -16.26 -8.30
N LEU A 202 34.36 -15.36 -9.09
CA LEU A 202 33.23 -15.71 -9.93
C LEU A 202 33.64 -16.79 -10.94
N LEU A 203 34.75 -16.58 -11.64
CA LEU A 203 35.26 -17.53 -12.64
C LEU A 203 35.59 -18.88 -11.99
N ALA A 204 36.33 -18.87 -10.88
CA ALA A 204 36.81 -20.08 -10.22
C ALA A 204 35.69 -20.96 -9.63
N ASN A 205 34.58 -20.37 -9.19
CA ASN A 205 33.55 -21.10 -8.44
C ASN A 205 32.30 -21.47 -9.25
N SER A 206 32.11 -20.91 -10.44
CA SER A 206 30.89 -21.10 -11.23
C SER A 206 30.88 -22.43 -11.97
N ASP A 207 29.80 -23.20 -11.82
CA ASP A 207 29.54 -24.36 -12.69
C ASP A 207 28.86 -23.92 -13.99
N VAL A 208 28.05 -22.87 -13.92
CA VAL A 208 27.48 -22.16 -15.06
C VAL A 208 27.82 -20.68 -14.93
N LEU A 209 28.34 -20.05 -15.98
CA LEU A 209 28.59 -18.61 -16.04
C LEU A 209 27.64 -17.95 -17.06
N SER A 210 26.84 -16.98 -16.60
CA SER A 210 25.93 -16.19 -17.43
C SER A 210 26.38 -14.72 -17.52
N LEU A 211 26.45 -14.18 -18.74
CA LEU A 211 26.87 -12.79 -19.01
C LEU A 211 25.66 -11.88 -19.26
N ASN A 212 25.65 -10.73 -18.59
CA ASN A 212 24.57 -9.73 -18.62
C ASN A 212 25.12 -8.29 -18.58
N LEU A 213 26.21 -8.04 -19.32
CA LEU A 213 26.90 -6.75 -19.38
C LEU A 213 26.51 -5.94 -20.62
N ALA A 214 26.61 -4.60 -20.51
CA ALA A 214 26.64 -3.75 -21.68
C ALA A 214 27.98 -3.92 -22.42
N LEU A 215 27.95 -3.94 -23.76
CA LEU A 215 29.15 -3.96 -24.59
C LEU A 215 29.73 -2.54 -24.72
N ASN A 216 31.01 -2.41 -24.44
CA ASN A 216 31.83 -1.22 -24.67
C ASN A 216 33.29 -1.64 -24.85
N ALA A 217 34.19 -0.68 -25.08
CA ALA A 217 35.61 -0.96 -25.31
C ALA A 217 36.27 -1.74 -24.15
N SER A 218 35.84 -1.55 -22.91
CA SER A 218 36.40 -2.23 -21.73
C SER A 218 35.76 -3.59 -21.42
N THR A 219 34.57 -3.87 -21.94
CA THR A 219 33.88 -5.16 -21.75
C THR A 219 33.98 -6.07 -22.98
N ARG A 220 34.46 -5.55 -24.10
CA ARG A 220 34.78 -6.36 -25.29
C ARG A 220 35.83 -7.40 -24.92
N HIS A 221 35.55 -8.67 -25.23
CA HIS A 221 36.41 -9.81 -24.89
C HIS A 221 36.77 -9.89 -23.41
N ILE A 222 35.88 -9.45 -22.52
CA ILE A 222 36.08 -9.59 -21.07
C ILE A 222 36.18 -11.05 -20.63
N ILE A 223 35.61 -11.97 -21.42
CA ILE A 223 35.88 -13.40 -21.30
C ILE A 223 36.70 -13.84 -22.52
N GLY A 224 38.02 -13.97 -22.32
CA GLY A 224 38.94 -14.49 -23.31
C GLY A 224 39.65 -15.77 -22.84
N LYS A 225 40.77 -16.09 -23.51
CA LYS A 225 41.57 -17.29 -23.23
C LYS A 225 42.03 -17.37 -21.77
N THR A 226 42.49 -16.26 -21.20
CA THR A 226 42.95 -16.18 -19.81
C THR A 226 41.82 -16.46 -18.83
N GLU A 227 40.63 -15.92 -19.07
CA GLU A 227 39.49 -16.06 -18.18
C GLU A 227 38.94 -17.50 -18.22
N PHE A 228 38.89 -18.12 -19.40
CA PHE A 228 38.51 -19.53 -19.51
C PHE A 228 39.43 -20.45 -18.68
N GLN A 229 40.73 -20.19 -18.64
CA GLN A 229 41.66 -21.00 -17.84
C GLN A 229 41.40 -20.92 -16.34
N LYS A 230 40.86 -19.79 -15.85
CA LYS A 230 40.51 -19.59 -14.44
C LYS A 230 39.22 -20.29 -14.02
N MET A 231 38.40 -20.73 -14.98
CA MET A 231 37.12 -21.39 -14.69
C MET A 231 37.31 -22.85 -14.26
N LYS A 232 36.26 -23.45 -13.71
CA LYS A 232 36.22 -24.91 -13.50
C LYS A 232 36.36 -25.66 -14.82
N ASP A 233 36.97 -26.85 -14.76
CA ASP A 233 36.94 -27.77 -15.89
C ASP A 233 35.50 -28.27 -16.09
N GLY A 234 35.02 -28.24 -17.33
CA GLY A 234 33.64 -28.58 -17.66
C GLY A 234 32.62 -27.49 -17.33
N VAL A 235 33.04 -26.23 -17.19
CA VAL A 235 32.12 -25.09 -17.01
C VAL A 235 31.16 -24.96 -18.19
N ILE A 236 29.95 -24.44 -17.93
CA ILE A 236 28.96 -24.11 -18.95
C ILE A 236 28.84 -22.60 -19.10
N ILE A 237 28.79 -22.11 -20.34
CA ILE A 237 28.70 -20.67 -20.63
C ILE A 237 27.32 -20.32 -21.19
N VAL A 238 26.71 -19.24 -20.70
CA VAL A 238 25.46 -18.70 -21.25
C VAL A 238 25.64 -17.22 -21.59
N ASN A 239 25.32 -16.84 -22.83
CA ASN A 239 25.36 -15.43 -23.25
C ASN A 239 24.08 -15.03 -23.97
N THR A 240 23.35 -14.10 -23.35
CA THR A 240 22.16 -13.44 -23.91
C THR A 240 22.30 -11.91 -23.88
N ALA A 241 23.54 -11.41 -23.74
CA ALA A 241 23.83 -9.98 -23.66
C ALA A 241 24.32 -9.45 -25.00
N ARG A 242 25.62 -9.61 -25.29
CA ARG A 242 26.27 -9.27 -26.56
C ARG A 242 27.37 -10.27 -26.84
N GLY A 243 27.49 -10.72 -28.09
CA GLY A 243 28.45 -11.78 -28.42
C GLY A 243 29.90 -11.37 -28.21
N ALA A 244 30.27 -10.15 -28.60
CA ALA A 244 31.62 -9.61 -28.46
C ALA A 244 32.10 -9.39 -27.01
N LEU A 245 31.31 -9.74 -25.98
CA LEU A 245 31.79 -9.87 -24.60
C LEU A 245 32.71 -11.09 -24.44
N ILE A 246 32.54 -12.09 -25.30
CA ILE A 246 33.34 -13.31 -25.34
C ILE A 246 34.23 -13.24 -26.58
N ASP A 247 35.50 -13.61 -26.44
CA ASP A 247 36.34 -13.95 -27.60
C ASP A 247 35.86 -15.30 -28.15
N GLU A 248 35.14 -15.26 -29.27
CA GLU A 248 34.44 -16.42 -29.82
C GLU A 248 35.41 -17.52 -30.26
N LYS A 249 36.61 -17.15 -30.72
CA LYS A 249 37.67 -18.11 -31.06
C LYS A 249 38.23 -18.79 -29.83
N ALA A 250 38.46 -18.01 -28.75
CA ALA A 250 38.87 -18.59 -27.48
C ALA A 250 37.81 -19.54 -26.89
N LEU A 251 36.52 -19.25 -27.08
CA LEU A 251 35.44 -20.15 -26.68
C LEU A 251 35.45 -21.46 -27.49
N VAL A 252 35.69 -21.40 -28.81
CA VAL A 252 35.85 -22.60 -29.65
C VAL A 252 37.01 -23.46 -29.16
N GLU A 253 38.20 -22.88 -28.93
CA GLU A 253 39.36 -23.60 -28.38
C GLU A 253 39.04 -24.24 -27.01
N ALA A 254 38.30 -23.53 -26.15
CA ALA A 254 37.93 -24.03 -24.82
C ALA A 254 36.90 -25.18 -24.89
N LEU A 255 35.99 -25.17 -25.87
CA LEU A 255 35.05 -26.27 -26.13
C LEU A 255 35.76 -27.51 -26.71
N GLU A 256 36.71 -27.30 -27.62
CA GLU A 256 37.50 -28.36 -28.24
C GLU A 256 38.40 -29.08 -27.22
N SER A 257 39.06 -28.31 -26.35
CA SER A 257 39.88 -28.87 -25.26
C SER A 257 39.05 -29.52 -24.13
N GLY A 258 37.74 -29.31 -24.09
CA GLY A 258 36.86 -29.79 -23.02
C GLY A 258 36.90 -28.93 -21.75
N LYS A 259 37.66 -27.83 -21.74
CA LYS A 259 37.65 -26.85 -20.64
C LYS A 259 36.24 -26.31 -20.40
N VAL A 260 35.54 -25.99 -21.49
CA VAL A 260 34.11 -25.68 -21.49
C VAL A 260 33.36 -26.93 -21.93
N TRP A 261 32.41 -27.38 -21.11
CA TRP A 261 31.61 -28.58 -21.41
C TRP A 261 30.60 -28.34 -22.54
N SER A 262 29.91 -27.19 -22.47
CA SER A 262 28.85 -26.77 -23.38
C SER A 262 28.63 -25.25 -23.27
N ALA A 263 27.99 -24.66 -24.26
CA ALA A 263 27.57 -23.26 -24.23
C ALA A 263 26.13 -23.09 -24.74
N GLY A 264 25.44 -22.07 -24.24
CA GLY A 264 24.12 -21.65 -24.67
C GLY A 264 24.16 -20.18 -25.11
N LEU A 265 24.05 -19.91 -26.40
CA LEU A 265 24.29 -18.60 -26.98
C LEU A 265 23.06 -18.11 -27.75
N ASP A 266 22.63 -16.88 -27.44
CA ASP A 266 21.66 -16.13 -28.24
C ASP A 266 22.34 -15.06 -29.10
N VAL A 267 23.62 -14.76 -28.83
CA VAL A 267 24.36 -13.63 -29.41
C VAL A 267 25.78 -14.04 -29.80
N TYR A 268 26.33 -13.40 -30.84
CA TYR A 268 27.60 -13.77 -31.52
C TYR A 268 28.48 -12.54 -31.78
N GLU A 269 29.79 -12.72 -31.87
CA GLU A 269 30.75 -11.62 -31.96
C GLU A 269 30.55 -10.77 -33.22
N ASN A 270 30.23 -11.42 -34.34
CA ASN A 270 30.10 -10.80 -35.67
C ASN A 270 28.71 -11.04 -36.29
N GLU A 271 27.65 -10.96 -35.48
CA GLU A 271 26.26 -11.16 -35.91
C GLU A 271 25.94 -10.45 -37.25
N PRO A 272 25.34 -11.14 -38.24
CA PRO A 272 24.76 -12.48 -38.15
C PRO A 272 25.76 -13.64 -38.43
N ALA A 273 27.03 -13.34 -38.69
CA ALA A 273 28.05 -14.39 -38.85
C ALA A 273 28.40 -15.01 -37.49
N ILE A 274 28.56 -16.34 -37.49
CA ILE A 274 28.88 -17.15 -36.31
C ILE A 274 30.16 -17.92 -36.62
N GLU A 275 31.06 -18.06 -35.66
CA GLU A 275 32.27 -18.86 -35.82
C GLU A 275 31.91 -20.31 -36.19
N PRO A 276 32.49 -20.88 -37.25
CA PRO A 276 32.14 -22.24 -37.72
C PRO A 276 32.30 -23.32 -36.66
N GLY A 277 33.27 -23.16 -35.76
CA GLY A 277 33.50 -24.08 -34.65
C GLY A 277 32.36 -24.15 -33.63
N LEU A 278 31.54 -23.09 -33.52
CA LEU A 278 30.33 -23.11 -32.70
C LEU A 278 29.16 -23.76 -33.44
N VAL A 279 28.95 -23.38 -34.71
CA VAL A 279 27.86 -23.91 -35.55
C VAL A 279 27.99 -25.42 -35.71
N ASN A 280 29.20 -25.92 -35.90
CA ASN A 280 29.46 -27.34 -36.13
C ASN A 280 29.53 -28.17 -34.84
N ASN A 281 29.49 -27.54 -33.65
CA ASN A 281 29.63 -28.26 -32.38
C ASN A 281 28.25 -28.60 -31.81
N PRO A 282 27.82 -29.88 -31.86
CA PRO A 282 26.47 -30.27 -31.45
C PRO A 282 26.24 -30.19 -29.93
N ARG A 283 27.30 -29.96 -29.14
CA ARG A 283 27.20 -29.73 -27.69
C ARG A 283 26.79 -28.30 -27.36
N VAL A 284 26.79 -27.38 -28.32
CA VAL A 284 26.41 -25.98 -28.12
C VAL A 284 24.95 -25.76 -28.50
N MET A 285 24.20 -25.07 -27.63
CA MET A 285 22.83 -24.65 -27.90
C MET A 285 22.82 -23.24 -28.48
N LEU A 286 22.33 -23.08 -29.70
CA LEU A 286 22.39 -21.83 -30.45
C LEU A 286 20.98 -21.29 -30.73
N LEU A 287 20.79 -19.99 -30.52
CA LEU A 287 19.59 -19.26 -30.91
C LEU A 287 19.97 -17.98 -31.69
N PRO A 288 19.16 -17.55 -32.67
CA PRO A 288 19.48 -16.41 -33.52
C PRO A 288 18.97 -15.07 -32.92
N HIS A 289 19.47 -14.67 -31.76
CA HIS A 289 19.14 -13.41 -31.07
C HIS A 289 17.65 -13.19 -30.85
N ILE A 290 16.99 -14.20 -30.27
CA ILE A 290 15.54 -14.22 -30.05
C ILE A 290 15.13 -13.75 -28.65
N GLY A 291 16.06 -13.30 -27.81
CA GLY A 291 15.84 -12.95 -26.41
C GLY A 291 14.62 -12.07 -26.11
N THR A 292 14.21 -11.20 -27.04
CA THR A 292 13.03 -10.35 -26.89
C THR A 292 11.96 -10.58 -27.95
N MET A 293 12.08 -11.62 -28.79
CA MET A 293 11.16 -11.92 -29.90
C MET A 293 9.85 -12.58 -29.42
N THR A 294 9.14 -11.90 -28.51
CA THR A 294 7.78 -12.24 -28.08
C THR A 294 6.84 -11.07 -28.32
N TYR A 295 5.57 -11.34 -28.62
CA TYR A 295 4.56 -10.31 -28.88
C TYR A 295 4.47 -9.27 -27.76
N GLU A 296 4.45 -9.74 -26.51
CA GLU A 296 4.29 -8.90 -25.33
C GLU A 296 5.50 -8.02 -25.08
N THR A 297 6.71 -8.58 -25.24
CA THR A 297 7.95 -7.83 -25.01
C THR A 297 8.18 -6.80 -26.11
N GLN A 298 8.01 -7.19 -27.38
CA GLN A 298 8.13 -6.27 -28.51
C GLN A 298 7.15 -5.10 -28.37
N ARG A 299 5.86 -5.36 -28.12
CA ARG A 299 4.88 -4.30 -27.89
C ARG A 299 5.25 -3.39 -26.72
N LYS A 300 5.68 -3.95 -25.57
CA LYS A 300 6.12 -3.14 -24.42
C LYS A 300 7.32 -2.25 -24.74
N MET A 301 8.27 -2.77 -25.52
CA MET A 301 9.44 -2.00 -25.94
C MET A 301 9.02 -0.85 -26.87
N GLU A 302 8.21 -1.11 -27.90
CA GLU A 302 7.70 -0.08 -28.80
C GLU A 302 6.93 1.02 -28.06
N LEU A 303 6.00 0.64 -27.17
CA LEU A 303 5.26 1.59 -26.34
C LEU A 303 6.17 2.46 -25.47
N LEU A 304 7.21 1.88 -24.87
CA LEU A 304 8.15 2.64 -24.05
C LEU A 304 8.93 3.66 -24.90
N VAL A 305 9.33 3.31 -26.13
CA VAL A 305 10.00 4.25 -27.04
C VAL A 305 9.07 5.38 -27.44
N LEU A 306 7.82 5.08 -27.81
CA LEU A 306 6.81 6.08 -28.16
C LEU A 306 6.51 7.02 -26.99
N ASN A 307 6.40 6.48 -25.77
CA ASN A 307 6.23 7.28 -24.55
C ASN A 307 7.46 8.17 -24.27
N ASN A 308 8.68 7.70 -24.54
CA ASN A 308 9.89 8.53 -24.44
C ASN A 308 9.88 9.68 -25.46
N LEU A 309 9.47 9.43 -26.70
CA LEU A 309 9.35 10.47 -27.74
C LEU A 309 8.35 11.53 -27.34
N ARG A 310 7.13 11.11 -26.95
CA ARG A 310 6.07 12.01 -26.47
C ARG A 310 6.57 12.86 -25.29
N SER A 311 7.09 12.21 -24.25
CA SER A 311 7.60 12.88 -23.06
C SER A 311 8.75 13.84 -23.39
N GLY A 312 9.67 13.44 -24.25
CA GLY A 312 10.78 14.28 -24.69
C GLY A 312 10.30 15.56 -25.37
N VAL A 313 9.35 15.43 -26.31
CA VAL A 313 8.81 16.58 -27.06
C VAL A 313 7.93 17.48 -26.19
N GLU A 314 7.01 16.92 -25.41
CA GLU A 314 6.05 17.69 -24.62
C GLU A 314 6.67 18.32 -23.36
N THR A 315 7.56 17.59 -22.68
CA THR A 315 8.07 17.99 -21.35
C THR A 315 9.55 18.36 -21.34
N GLY A 316 10.27 18.10 -22.44
CA GLY A 316 11.73 18.27 -22.50
C GLY A 316 12.52 17.15 -21.79
N LYS A 317 11.86 16.09 -21.31
CA LYS A 317 12.47 15.01 -20.52
C LYS A 317 12.05 13.65 -21.03
N MET A 318 13.02 12.75 -21.26
CA MET A 318 12.74 11.35 -21.59
C MET A 318 12.61 10.49 -20.33
N ILE A 319 11.77 9.47 -20.40
CA ILE A 319 11.41 8.56 -19.30
C ILE A 319 12.59 7.66 -18.92
N THR A 320 13.25 7.06 -19.91
CA THR A 320 14.34 6.10 -19.75
C THR A 320 15.61 6.57 -20.43
N LEU A 321 16.06 7.78 -20.07
CA LEU A 321 17.34 8.34 -20.49
C LEU A 321 18.49 7.37 -20.17
N VAL A 322 19.41 7.20 -21.12
CA VAL A 322 20.57 6.32 -20.95
C VAL A 322 21.46 6.82 -19.78
N PRO A 323 22.02 5.91 -18.96
CA PRO A 323 22.76 6.27 -17.75
C PRO A 323 23.90 7.27 -17.97
N GLU A 324 24.58 7.23 -19.12
CA GLU A 324 25.72 8.08 -19.48
C GLU A 324 25.35 9.56 -19.57
N GLN A 325 24.07 9.89 -19.76
CA GLN A 325 23.58 11.26 -19.92
C GLN A 325 22.88 11.83 -18.68
N LYS A 326 22.63 11.01 -17.65
CA LYS A 326 21.83 11.40 -16.47
C LYS A 326 22.37 12.63 -15.76
N ASP A 327 23.69 12.76 -15.64
CA ASP A 327 24.32 13.89 -14.94
C ASP A 327 24.70 15.05 -15.87
N VAL A 328 24.82 14.80 -17.18
CA VAL A 328 25.35 15.77 -18.15
C VAL A 328 24.28 16.72 -18.68
N LEU A 329 23.07 16.23 -18.93
CA LEU A 329 21.99 17.04 -19.52
C LEU A 329 21.22 17.89 -18.50
N ILE A 330 21.39 17.66 -17.20
CA ILE A 330 20.84 18.50 -16.12
C ILE A 330 21.40 19.94 -16.17
N LEU A 331 22.56 20.14 -16.83
CA LEU A 331 23.27 21.43 -16.87
C LEU A 331 22.89 22.34 -18.06
N ARG A 332 22.07 21.90 -19.03
CA ARG A 332 21.68 22.72 -20.20
C ARG A 332 20.22 23.19 -20.09
N ARG A 333 20.00 24.52 -20.09
CA ARG A 333 18.68 25.17 -20.04
C ARG A 333 17.82 24.80 -21.28
N PRO A 334 16.49 24.57 -21.15
CA PRO A 334 15.58 24.37 -22.29
C PRO A 334 15.38 25.64 -23.14
N LEU A 335 15.10 25.45 -24.44
CA LEU A 335 15.10 26.47 -25.51
C LEU A 335 13.69 26.88 -26.04
N LEU A 336 12.60 26.59 -25.35
CA LEU A 336 11.26 27.01 -25.80
C LEU A 336 10.56 27.90 -24.75
N PRO A 337 9.84 28.96 -25.17
CA PRO A 337 9.08 29.81 -24.26
C PRO A 337 7.88 29.04 -23.69
N PRO A 338 7.51 29.26 -22.42
CA PRO A 338 6.52 28.45 -21.73
C PRO A 338 5.10 28.73 -22.24
N VAL A 339 4.37 27.67 -22.59
CA VAL A 339 2.90 27.66 -22.49
C VAL A 339 2.57 27.35 -21.03
N HIS A 340 1.85 28.25 -20.37
CA HIS A 340 1.52 28.15 -18.95
C HIS A 340 0.71 26.89 -18.63
N PRO A 341 1.18 26.09 -17.65
CA PRO A 341 0.44 25.98 -16.40
C PRO A 341 1.29 26.36 -15.17
N ILE A 342 0.54 26.54 -14.08
CA ILE A 342 0.82 27.16 -12.77
C ILE A 342 1.87 26.37 -11.95
N PRO A 343 2.67 27.01 -11.06
CA PRO A 343 4.06 26.62 -10.79
C PRO A 343 4.21 25.57 -9.68
N GLN A 344 4.90 24.47 -10.00
CA GLN A 344 5.55 23.62 -9.00
C GLN A 344 6.94 24.19 -8.67
N ARG A 345 7.17 24.54 -7.40
CA ARG A 345 8.46 25.04 -6.90
C ARG A 345 9.32 23.85 -6.43
N ILE A 346 10.53 23.83 -6.98
CA ILE A 346 11.67 22.94 -6.77
C ILE A 346 12.04 22.77 -5.27
N LEU A 347 12.36 21.55 -4.85
CA LEU A 347 13.23 21.29 -3.69
C LEU A 347 14.65 20.95 -4.21
N PRO A 348 15.70 21.67 -3.79
CA PRO A 348 17.07 21.36 -4.15
C PRO A 348 17.71 20.36 -3.18
N THR A 349 18.47 19.41 -3.73
CA THR A 349 19.50 18.63 -3.05
C THR A 349 20.77 19.46 -2.85
N ASN A 350 21.42 19.23 -1.72
CA ASN A 350 22.72 19.71 -1.23
C ASN A 350 22.78 21.14 -0.66
N LEU A 351 22.63 21.23 0.67
CA LEU A 351 23.33 22.23 1.47
C LEU A 351 23.88 21.59 2.74
N LEU A 352 25.21 21.65 2.85
CA LEU A 352 25.99 21.64 4.08
C LEU A 352 25.27 22.43 5.20
N TYR A 353 25.49 22.03 6.46
CA TYR A 353 25.12 22.83 7.63
C TYR A 353 25.50 24.31 7.43
N PRO A 354 24.58 25.25 7.68
CA PRO A 354 24.83 26.13 8.82
C PRO A 354 23.57 26.51 9.64
N THR A 355 23.88 26.89 10.87
CA THR A 355 23.06 27.47 11.92
C THR A 355 22.19 28.68 11.51
N LYS A 356 20.88 28.64 11.79
CA LYS A 356 20.09 29.72 12.45
C LYS A 356 18.63 29.26 12.66
N ARG A 357 18.16 29.25 13.92
CA ARG A 357 16.77 28.97 14.31
C ARG A 357 15.85 30.13 13.88
N GLN A 358 14.93 29.91 12.96
CA GLN A 358 13.72 30.72 12.86
C GLN A 358 12.64 30.12 13.76
N LYS A 359 12.06 30.94 14.65
CA LYS A 359 10.96 30.57 15.54
C LYS A 359 9.68 30.44 14.71
N ALA A 360 9.26 29.21 14.42
CA ALA A 360 7.92 28.93 13.89
C ALA A 360 6.89 28.96 15.04
N THR A 361 5.78 29.65 14.84
CA THR A 361 4.61 29.63 15.73
C THR A 361 3.93 28.25 15.67
N PRO A 362 3.61 27.60 16.81
CA PRO A 362 3.01 26.27 16.81
C PRO A 362 1.50 26.34 16.48
N GLN A 363 1.08 25.66 15.41
CA GLN A 363 -0.32 25.30 15.14
C GLN A 363 -0.43 23.76 15.02
N PRO A 364 -1.45 23.10 15.61
CA PRO A 364 -1.47 21.67 15.90
C PRO A 364 -2.03 20.76 14.79
N GLY A 365 -1.44 19.57 14.60
CA GLY A 365 -2.15 18.42 14.00
C GLY A 365 -2.99 17.68 15.07
N PRO A 366 -4.24 17.26 14.80
CA PRO A 366 -5.10 16.58 15.77
C PRO A 366 -4.64 15.15 16.08
N ARG A 367 -5.10 14.64 17.23
CA ARG A 367 -4.75 13.32 17.76
C ARG A 367 -5.00 12.13 16.80
N PRO A 368 -6.03 12.14 15.93
CA PRO A 368 -6.23 11.09 14.95
C PRO A 368 -5.10 10.96 13.91
N GLU A 369 -4.49 12.06 13.46
CA GLU A 369 -3.36 12.01 12.51
C GLU A 369 -2.13 11.35 13.12
N LEU A 370 -1.86 11.65 14.38
CA LEU A 370 -0.83 10.97 15.17
C LEU A 370 -1.08 9.44 15.20
N CYS A 371 -2.33 9.05 15.42
CA CYS A 371 -2.72 7.64 15.49
C CYS A 371 -2.71 6.94 14.12
N ASP A 372 -2.92 7.69 13.03
CA ASP A 372 -2.84 7.15 11.67
C ASP A 372 -1.39 6.98 11.22
N ALA A 373 -0.49 7.89 11.65
CA ALA A 373 0.92 7.92 11.24
C ALA A 373 1.86 7.05 12.08
N LEU A 374 1.58 6.84 13.37
CA LEU A 374 2.46 6.06 14.24
C LEU A 374 1.95 4.61 14.42
N PRO A 375 2.68 3.59 13.94
CA PRO A 375 2.23 2.20 14.02
C PRO A 375 2.14 1.70 15.48
N TRP A 376 2.97 2.24 16.36
CA TRP A 376 3.09 1.88 17.77
C TRP A 376 2.26 2.78 18.71
N PHE A 377 1.43 3.70 18.19
CA PHE A 377 0.51 4.50 19.00
C PHE A 377 -0.81 4.75 18.27
N ARG A 378 -1.89 4.07 18.69
CA ARG A 378 -3.24 4.24 18.09
C ARG A 378 -4.32 4.60 19.09
N SER A 379 -3.91 5.14 20.24
CA SER A 379 -4.83 5.55 21.29
C SER A 379 -5.41 6.92 20.94
N VAL A 380 -6.60 6.93 20.32
CA VAL A 380 -7.35 8.18 20.07
C VAL A 380 -7.89 8.79 21.37
N GLN A 381 -7.98 8.01 22.45
CA GLN A 381 -8.44 8.43 23.77
C GLN A 381 -7.61 7.78 24.90
N GLY A 382 -7.15 8.59 25.87
CA GLY A 382 -6.37 8.12 27.04
C GLY A 382 -4.85 8.06 26.82
N GLY A 383 -4.03 8.19 27.87
CA GLY A 383 -2.57 8.33 27.70
C GLY A 383 -1.84 7.08 27.20
N VAL A 384 -2.40 5.89 27.37
CA VAL A 384 -1.73 4.61 27.11
C VAL A 384 -2.26 3.99 25.82
N TYR A 385 -1.37 3.56 24.93
CA TYR A 385 -1.73 2.66 23.85
C TYR A 385 -1.24 1.25 24.16
N HIS A 386 -2.20 0.32 24.30
CA HIS A 386 -1.93 -1.07 24.58
C HIS A 386 -2.66 -1.99 23.61
N ASN A 387 -2.04 -3.11 23.26
CA ASN A 387 -2.63 -4.17 22.44
C ASN A 387 -2.04 -5.52 22.87
N GLY A 388 -2.87 -6.56 22.97
CA GLY A 388 -2.44 -7.88 23.45
C GLY A 388 -1.85 -7.86 24.86
N ASN A 389 -2.38 -7.00 25.75
CA ASN A 389 -1.87 -6.77 27.11
C ASN A 389 -0.41 -6.29 27.18
N ILE A 390 0.08 -5.61 26.13
CA ILE A 390 1.39 -4.95 26.08
C ILE A 390 1.19 -3.46 25.84
N CYS A 391 1.90 -2.62 26.61
CA CYS A 391 2.00 -1.18 26.39
C CYS A 391 3.06 -0.90 25.31
N TRP A 392 2.63 -0.29 24.21
CA TRP A 392 3.48 0.02 23.05
C TRP A 392 3.87 1.51 22.99
N GLY A 393 3.02 2.38 23.52
CA GLY A 393 3.26 3.81 23.51
C GLY A 393 2.51 4.57 24.58
N PHE A 394 3.06 5.72 24.96
CA PHE A 394 2.53 6.55 26.04
C PHE A 394 2.54 8.03 25.63
N LEU A 395 1.40 8.69 25.81
CA LEU A 395 1.20 10.11 25.54
C LEU A 395 1.05 10.88 26.86
N ILE A 396 1.90 11.89 27.02
CA ILE A 396 1.92 12.82 28.15
C ILE A 396 1.59 14.21 27.61
N ASP A 397 0.34 14.64 27.73
CA ASP A 397 -0.11 15.95 27.24
C ASP A 397 -0.18 16.98 28.38
N ALA A 398 -1.35 17.58 28.64
CA ALA A 398 -1.50 18.66 29.63
C ALA A 398 -1.35 18.16 31.08
N ASP A 399 -1.96 17.03 31.41
CA ASP A 399 -1.99 16.48 32.76
C ASP A 399 -0.97 15.35 32.93
N CYS A 400 -0.07 15.50 33.90
CA CYS A 400 0.88 14.45 34.32
C CYS A 400 0.53 13.82 35.67
N GLY A 401 -0.47 14.38 36.37
CA GLY A 401 -0.71 14.12 37.79
C GLY A 401 0.28 14.80 38.72
N ILE A 402 -0.10 14.85 39.99
CA ILE A 402 0.74 15.37 41.09
C ILE A 402 2.05 14.60 41.20
N ARG A 403 3.10 15.27 41.69
CA ARG A 403 4.45 14.70 41.92
C ARG A 403 4.99 14.01 40.68
N SER A 404 5.00 14.72 39.55
CA SER A 404 5.51 14.21 38.27
C SER A 404 6.83 14.88 37.93
N TYR A 405 7.67 14.18 37.19
CA TYR A 405 9.03 14.60 36.91
C TYR A 405 9.38 14.29 35.46
N LEU A 406 10.14 15.19 34.82
CA LEU A 406 10.55 15.02 33.44
C LEU A 406 11.90 15.69 33.22
N ASP A 407 12.89 14.91 32.80
CA ASP A 407 14.15 15.42 32.27
C ASP A 407 14.43 14.82 30.86
N ASP A 408 15.69 14.83 30.43
CA ASP A 408 16.10 14.28 29.13
C ASP A 408 16.26 12.75 29.07
N GLU A 409 16.25 12.05 30.20
CA GLU A 409 16.51 10.62 30.35
C GLU A 409 15.43 9.86 31.14
N VAL A 410 14.77 10.51 32.10
CA VAL A 410 13.79 9.95 33.02
C VAL A 410 12.48 10.72 32.96
N ILE A 411 11.40 9.95 32.93
CA ILE A 411 10.04 10.49 32.97
C ILE A 411 9.25 9.76 34.04
N ILE A 412 8.71 10.51 34.99
CA ILE A 412 7.79 10.02 36.01
C ILE A 412 6.44 10.69 35.81
N THR A 413 5.42 9.89 35.55
CA THR A 413 4.07 10.38 35.31
C THR A 413 3.05 9.41 35.90
N ARG A 414 1.80 9.85 36.00
CA ARG A 414 0.69 8.97 36.38
C ARG A 414 0.27 8.05 35.24
N VAL A 415 -0.35 6.92 35.58
CA VAL A 415 -1.06 6.08 34.60
C VAL A 415 -2.46 6.67 34.36
N GLY A 416 -2.87 6.78 33.09
CA GLY A 416 -4.19 7.30 32.72
C GLY A 416 -5.33 6.31 32.97
N GLY A 417 -6.56 6.82 33.08
CA GLY A 417 -7.80 6.03 33.24
C GLY A 417 -8.44 6.19 34.62
N GLY A 418 -9.76 6.05 34.72
CA GLY A 418 -10.47 6.21 36.00
C GLY A 418 -10.54 7.64 36.54
N CYS A 419 -10.35 8.64 35.67
CA CYS A 419 -10.44 10.05 36.01
C CYS A 419 -11.59 10.74 35.26
N THR A 420 -12.13 11.79 35.86
CA THR A 420 -13.05 12.74 35.21
C THR A 420 -12.48 14.15 35.30
N LYS A 421 -13.01 15.08 34.51
CA LYS A 421 -12.71 16.50 34.70
C LYS A 421 -13.57 17.06 35.83
N ASP A 422 -12.96 17.80 36.74
CA ASP A 422 -13.69 18.62 37.72
C ASP A 422 -14.21 19.93 37.09
N ALA A 423 -14.84 20.79 37.90
CA ALA A 423 -15.42 22.05 37.45
C ALA A 423 -14.38 23.02 36.84
N ASP A 424 -13.12 22.92 37.28
CA ASP A 424 -11.99 23.72 36.80
C ASP A 424 -11.31 23.08 35.57
N GLY A 425 -11.80 21.92 35.12
CA GLY A 425 -11.29 21.19 33.96
C GLY A 425 -10.08 20.30 34.26
N ASN A 426 -9.67 20.16 35.53
CA ASN A 426 -8.57 19.31 35.96
C ASN A 426 -9.00 17.85 36.05
N LEU A 427 -8.09 16.93 35.71
CA LEU A 427 -8.40 15.49 35.71
C LEU A 427 -8.22 14.89 37.12
N VAL A 428 -9.33 14.73 37.83
CA VAL A 428 -9.40 14.11 39.16
C VAL A 428 -9.71 12.62 39.09
N LEU A 429 -9.09 11.85 39.98
CA LEU A 429 -9.28 10.40 40.06
C LEU A 429 -10.60 10.07 40.77
N ILE A 430 -11.48 9.31 40.12
CA ILE A 430 -12.80 8.93 40.66
C ILE A 430 -12.87 7.48 41.14
N LYS A 431 -11.96 6.62 40.65
CA LYS A 431 -11.84 5.22 41.06
C LYS A 431 -10.39 4.88 41.39
N ASP A 432 -10.20 3.94 42.29
CA ASP A 432 -8.88 3.41 42.59
C ASP A 432 -8.27 2.76 41.34
N GLN A 433 -6.97 2.94 41.18
CA GLN A 433 -6.17 2.34 40.13
C GLN A 433 -5.42 1.14 40.73
N ASP A 434 -5.88 -0.06 40.39
CA ASP A 434 -5.32 -1.34 40.82
C ASP A 434 -4.92 -2.21 39.60
N GLY A 435 -4.51 -3.46 39.85
CA GLY A 435 -3.99 -4.38 38.83
C GLY A 435 -4.99 -4.81 37.75
N ASP A 436 -6.29 -4.52 37.91
CA ASP A 436 -7.37 -5.00 37.03
C ASP A 436 -7.64 -4.07 35.83
N SER A 437 -7.02 -2.90 35.81
CA SER A 437 -7.07 -2.00 34.66
C SER A 437 -6.19 -2.51 33.51
N ALA A 438 -6.77 -2.77 32.33
CA ALA A 438 -6.02 -3.19 31.15
C ALA A 438 -4.79 -2.30 30.84
N ALA A 439 -4.88 -1.00 31.11
CA ALA A 439 -3.75 -0.09 30.96
C ALA A 439 -2.62 -0.39 31.95
N ILE A 440 -2.94 -0.63 33.23
CA ILE A 440 -1.96 -0.95 34.28
C ILE A 440 -1.37 -2.34 34.04
N THR A 441 -2.21 -3.34 33.77
CA THR A 441 -1.76 -4.69 33.42
C THR A 441 -0.79 -4.64 32.24
N SER A 442 -1.09 -3.84 31.20
CA SER A 442 -0.20 -3.72 30.04
C SER A 442 1.16 -3.08 30.36
N ILE A 443 1.20 -2.13 31.30
CA ILE A 443 2.45 -1.47 31.73
C ILE A 443 3.27 -2.45 32.58
N LEU A 444 2.65 -3.18 33.50
CA LEU A 444 3.30 -4.20 34.31
C LEU A 444 3.90 -5.31 33.43
N ASN A 445 3.13 -5.81 32.46
CA ASN A 445 3.61 -6.80 31.50
C ASN A 445 4.74 -6.25 30.63
N SER A 446 4.64 -5.02 30.12
CA SER A 446 5.73 -4.41 29.34
C SER A 446 7.00 -4.20 30.17
N LYS A 447 6.89 -3.93 31.48
CA LYS A 447 8.03 -3.88 32.39
C LYS A 447 8.69 -5.25 32.52
N GLU A 448 7.89 -6.29 32.82
CA GLU A 448 8.39 -7.65 33.05
C GLU A 448 9.01 -8.27 31.81
N LEU A 449 8.34 -8.12 30.66
CA LEU A 449 8.78 -8.59 29.36
C LEU A 449 9.81 -7.65 28.69
N LYS A 450 10.20 -6.58 29.39
CA LYS A 450 11.19 -5.60 28.94
C LYS A 450 10.89 -4.99 27.57
N VAL A 451 9.62 -4.69 27.31
CA VAL A 451 9.15 -4.12 26.04
C VAL A 451 9.50 -2.62 25.96
N PRO A 452 10.14 -2.15 24.87
CA PRO A 452 10.32 -0.73 24.60
C PRO A 452 8.99 0.01 24.43
N VAL A 453 8.84 1.15 25.10
CA VAL A 453 7.65 2.01 25.02
C VAL A 453 8.02 3.32 24.34
N GLY A 454 7.34 3.67 23.24
CA GLY A 454 7.51 4.97 22.58
C GLY A 454 6.80 6.08 23.36
N ILE A 455 7.52 7.16 23.69
CA ILE A 455 6.94 8.29 24.45
C ILE A 455 6.66 9.49 23.54
N ILE A 456 5.46 10.06 23.72
CA ILE A 456 4.98 11.25 23.02
C ILE A 456 4.65 12.33 24.07
N ILE A 457 5.10 13.56 23.84
CA ILE A 457 4.76 14.71 24.68
C ILE A 457 3.93 15.74 23.92
N GLY A 458 2.85 16.20 24.57
CA GLY A 458 1.99 17.26 24.05
C GLY A 458 2.49 18.65 24.41
N ASN A 459 2.23 19.64 23.55
CA ASN A 459 2.67 21.04 23.79
C ASN A 459 1.94 21.77 24.93
N ARG A 460 0.89 21.17 25.50
CA ARG A 460 0.23 21.68 26.71
C ARG A 460 0.94 21.21 27.99
N ASN A 461 1.96 20.34 27.86
CA ASN A 461 2.74 19.89 28.98
C ASN A 461 3.56 21.03 29.59
N THR A 462 3.42 21.25 30.88
CA THR A 462 4.15 22.31 31.60
C THR A 462 5.42 21.82 32.27
N LEU A 463 5.57 20.50 32.52
CA LEU A 463 6.72 19.93 33.24
C LEU A 463 8.03 20.04 32.46
N LEU A 464 8.00 19.84 31.14
CA LEU A 464 9.20 20.00 30.32
C LEU A 464 9.72 21.45 30.33
N ASN A 465 8.84 22.43 30.63
CA ASN A 465 9.14 23.85 30.73
C ASN A 465 9.93 24.41 29.54
N ARG A 466 9.61 23.95 28.33
CA ARG A 466 10.27 24.34 27.07
C ARG A 466 9.25 24.41 25.93
N PRO A 467 9.45 25.32 24.96
CA PRO A 467 8.60 25.37 23.78
C PRO A 467 8.78 24.12 22.92
N LEU A 468 7.67 23.46 22.61
CA LEU A 468 7.63 22.29 21.75
C LEU A 468 7.25 22.68 20.31
N PRO A 469 7.90 22.10 19.28
CA PRO A 469 7.71 22.52 17.89
C PRO A 469 6.34 22.13 17.30
N HIS A 470 5.73 21.05 17.79
CA HIS A 470 4.44 20.55 17.31
C HIS A 470 3.47 20.29 18.47
N ARG A 471 2.19 20.04 18.16
CA ARG A 471 1.17 19.66 19.16
C ARG A 471 1.55 18.43 19.95
N TYR A 472 2.06 17.43 19.24
CA TYR A 472 2.53 16.16 19.78
C TYR A 472 3.93 15.92 19.22
N ASN A 473 4.85 15.51 20.08
CA ASN A 473 6.27 15.42 19.75
C ASN A 473 6.77 14.07 20.24
N VAL A 474 7.30 13.26 19.33
CA VAL A 474 7.89 11.97 19.67
C VAL A 474 9.24 12.19 20.33
N MET A 475 9.43 11.61 21.51
CA MET A 475 10.62 11.80 22.33
C MET A 475 11.68 10.75 22.00
N ALA A 476 11.57 9.56 22.59
CA ALA A 476 12.43 8.41 22.36
C ALA A 476 11.69 7.12 22.73
N TYR A 477 12.36 5.98 22.56
CA TYR A 477 11.99 4.75 23.24
C TYR A 477 12.53 4.76 24.67
N PHE A 478 11.68 4.31 25.59
CA PHE A 478 11.97 4.17 27.00
C PHE A 478 11.65 2.75 27.46
N ARG A 479 12.37 2.26 28.47
CA ARG A 479 11.95 1.11 29.27
C ARG A 479 11.19 1.58 30.50
N ILE A 480 10.29 0.74 30.98
CA ILE A 480 9.65 0.93 32.28
C ILE A 480 10.60 0.38 33.34
N THR A 481 10.99 1.21 34.31
CA THR A 481 11.88 0.79 35.41
C THR A 481 11.10 0.49 36.68
N HIS A 482 10.09 1.32 36.98
CA HIS A 482 9.29 1.18 38.19
C HIS A 482 7.82 1.49 37.92
N VAL A 483 6.94 0.76 38.59
CA VAL A 483 5.51 1.05 38.70
C VAL A 483 5.20 0.98 40.19
N TRP A 484 4.53 2.00 40.73
CA TRP A 484 4.15 2.03 42.14
C TRP A 484 2.82 2.73 42.33
N TYR A 485 2.30 2.65 43.54
CA TYR A 485 1.02 3.26 43.90
C TYR A 485 1.22 4.35 44.96
N GLU A 486 0.43 5.41 44.83
CA GLU A 486 0.42 6.55 45.74
C GLU A 486 -0.98 6.82 46.27
N ARG A 487 -1.08 7.46 47.43
CA ARG A 487 -2.34 8.07 47.85
C ARG A 487 -2.51 9.43 47.15
N ILE A 488 -3.63 9.57 46.46
CA ILE A 488 -4.09 10.79 45.78
C ILE A 488 -5.47 11.14 46.35
N GLY A 489 -5.51 12.10 47.27
CA GLY A 489 -6.72 12.38 48.05
C GLY A 489 -7.15 11.14 48.86
N ARG A 490 -8.37 10.65 48.64
CA ARG A 490 -8.88 9.40 49.27
C ARG A 490 -8.63 8.14 48.43
N LYS A 491 -7.98 8.26 47.28
CA LYS A 491 -7.86 7.22 46.27
C LYS A 491 -6.43 6.74 46.07
N THR A 492 -6.28 5.55 45.52
CA THR A 492 -5.00 4.96 45.11
C THR A 492 -4.75 5.26 43.64
N GLY A 493 -3.64 5.93 43.33
CA GLY A 493 -3.22 6.23 41.95
C GLY A 493 -1.92 5.51 41.59
N ALA A 494 -1.85 4.98 40.36
CA ALA A 494 -0.67 4.33 39.83
C ALA A 494 0.28 5.32 39.15
N LYS A 495 1.59 5.12 39.36
CA LYS A 495 2.67 5.94 38.81
C LYS A 495 3.68 5.05 38.12
N VAL A 496 4.31 5.60 37.11
CA VAL A 496 5.27 4.89 36.27
C VAL A 496 6.51 5.74 36.05
N ARG A 497 7.68 5.10 36.16
CA ARG A 497 8.99 5.67 35.84
C ARG A 497 9.53 5.04 34.57
N PHE A 498 9.68 5.86 33.55
CA PHE A 498 10.34 5.55 32.30
C PHE A 498 11.79 5.99 32.32
N GLU A 499 12.65 5.21 31.69
CA GLU A 499 14.07 5.53 31.47
C GLU A 499 14.41 5.33 30.00
N LYS A 500 15.04 6.34 29.38
CA LYS A 500 15.40 6.34 27.98
C LYS A 500 16.37 5.20 27.68
N LEU A 501 16.16 4.49 26.58
CA LEU A 501 17.03 3.35 26.21
C LEU A 501 18.44 3.81 25.77
N ASP A 502 18.51 4.82 24.90
CA ASP A 502 19.78 5.37 24.41
C ASP A 502 20.26 6.51 25.31
N LEU A 503 20.98 6.13 26.37
CA LEU A 503 21.64 7.06 27.30
C LEU A 503 22.94 7.66 26.71
N GLY A 504 23.52 7.04 25.68
CA GLY A 504 24.76 7.52 25.05
C GLY A 504 24.57 8.76 24.17
N ARG A 505 23.33 9.01 23.73
CA ARG A 505 22.98 10.14 22.87
C ARG A 505 22.19 11.19 23.62
N LYS A 506 22.57 12.45 23.49
CA LYS A 506 21.83 13.59 24.04
C LYS A 506 20.44 13.71 23.41
N SER A 507 19.41 13.89 24.24
CA SER A 507 18.04 14.06 23.74
C SER A 507 17.86 15.40 23.03
N TRP A 508 17.04 15.43 21.95
CA TRP A 508 16.83 16.66 21.18
C TRP A 508 16.10 17.74 21.98
N TRP A 509 15.37 17.34 23.03
CA TRP A 509 14.70 18.23 23.97
C TRP A 509 15.57 18.59 25.17
N ALA A 510 16.83 18.15 25.26
CA ALA A 510 17.74 18.47 26.36
C ALA A 510 17.99 19.99 26.49
N ALA A 511 18.35 20.44 27.70
CA ALA A 511 18.60 21.87 27.93
C ALA A 511 19.80 22.32 27.08
N LYS A 512 19.77 23.54 26.52
CA LYS A 512 20.86 24.05 25.66
C LYS A 512 22.25 23.96 26.33
N HIS A 513 22.30 24.12 27.65
CA HIS A 513 23.51 24.09 28.47
C HIS A 513 23.63 22.84 29.37
N SER A 514 22.77 21.84 29.18
CA SER A 514 22.94 20.56 29.91
C SER A 514 24.27 19.92 29.53
N PRO A 515 24.94 19.20 30.44
CA PRO A 515 26.15 18.46 30.12
C PRO A 515 25.89 17.43 28.99
N SER A 516 26.95 17.03 28.29
CA SER A 516 26.86 15.88 27.37
C SER A 516 26.66 14.59 28.19
N PRO A 517 25.97 13.58 27.65
CA PRO A 517 25.82 12.31 28.36
C PRO A 517 27.17 11.73 28.74
N GLU A 518 27.31 11.29 29.99
CA GLU A 518 28.54 10.64 30.45
C GLU A 518 28.74 9.34 29.67
N LYS A 519 29.88 9.20 28.99
CA LYS A 519 30.22 7.98 28.21
C LYS A 519 30.59 6.77 29.08
N ASN A 520 30.36 6.85 30.39
CA ASN A 520 30.89 5.90 31.36
C ASN A 520 29.92 4.72 31.53
N PRO A 521 30.36 3.44 31.39
CA PRO A 521 29.50 2.25 31.58
C PRO A 521 28.90 2.09 32.98
N GLY A 522 29.26 2.97 33.93
CA GLY A 522 28.80 3.00 35.32
C GLY A 522 27.81 4.12 35.66
N TYR A 523 27.43 4.97 34.69
CA TYR A 523 26.63 6.17 34.95
C TYR A 523 25.30 5.83 35.62
N GLY A 524 25.09 6.36 36.83
CA GLY A 524 23.86 6.14 37.61
C GLY A 524 23.70 4.74 38.22
N HIS A 525 24.54 3.74 37.89
CA HIS A 525 24.41 2.37 38.41
C HIS A 525 24.66 2.27 39.92
N ALA A 526 25.64 3.02 40.42
CA ALA A 526 25.97 3.07 41.85
C ALA A 526 24.91 3.81 42.69
N LYS A 527 23.95 4.50 42.06
CA LYS A 527 22.93 5.33 42.72
C LYS A 527 21.59 4.59 42.79
N GLN A 528 21.55 3.34 43.24
CA GLN A 528 20.28 2.62 43.38
C GLN A 528 19.44 3.16 44.56
N PRO A 529 18.11 3.26 44.41
CA PRO A 529 17.24 3.66 45.52
C PRO A 529 17.27 2.59 46.61
N GLU A 530 17.20 3.03 47.86
CA GLU A 530 17.09 2.13 49.01
C GLU A 530 15.82 1.29 48.92
N GLN A 531 15.94 -0.03 49.10
CA GLN A 531 14.80 -0.95 49.19
C GLN A 531 14.67 -1.40 50.64
N LEU A 532 13.51 -1.15 51.25
CA LEU A 532 13.22 -1.61 52.61
C LEU A 532 12.01 -2.55 52.58
N ARG A 533 12.07 -3.56 53.45
CA ARG A 533 11.00 -4.54 53.67
C ARG A 533 9.98 -3.97 54.65
N CYS A 534 8.71 -3.98 54.25
CA CYS A 534 7.61 -3.52 55.10
C CYS A 534 7.37 -4.50 56.26
N LYS A 535 7.30 -3.99 57.49
CA LYS A 535 7.04 -4.84 58.67
C LYS A 535 5.61 -5.41 58.75
N ALA A 536 4.65 -4.84 58.02
CA ALA A 536 3.24 -5.27 58.07
C ALA A 536 2.86 -6.24 56.94
N CYS A 537 3.17 -5.91 55.68
CA CYS A 537 2.80 -6.75 54.52
C CYS A 537 3.95 -7.61 53.99
N ASP A 538 5.15 -7.48 54.57
CA ASP A 538 6.36 -8.21 54.19
C ASP A 538 6.92 -7.92 52.79
N GLN A 539 6.27 -7.04 52.03
CA GLN A 539 6.69 -6.65 50.69
C GLN A 539 7.81 -5.60 50.72
N HIS A 540 8.69 -5.64 49.72
CA HIS A 540 9.73 -4.63 49.53
C HIS A 540 9.15 -3.39 48.85
N SER A 541 9.54 -2.21 49.31
CA SER A 541 9.25 -0.93 48.65
C SER A 541 10.53 -0.11 48.51
N ILE A 542 10.64 0.61 47.40
CA ILE A 542 11.75 1.55 47.16
C ILE A 542 11.49 2.88 47.87
N ARG A 543 12.55 3.53 48.34
CA ARG A 543 12.48 4.92 48.79
C ARG A 543 12.41 5.85 47.59
N ILE A 544 11.24 6.47 47.40
CA ILE A 544 10.95 7.38 46.27
C ILE A 544 11.18 8.84 46.65
N TYR A 545 10.95 9.20 47.92
CA TYR A 545 10.93 10.59 48.39
C TYR A 545 11.95 10.86 49.50
N ASP A 546 12.40 12.11 49.59
CA ASP A 546 13.36 12.54 50.61
C ASP A 546 12.75 12.51 52.01
N GLU A 547 11.45 12.81 52.13
CA GLU A 547 10.71 12.88 53.39
C GLU A 547 10.70 11.55 54.16
N GLY A 548 10.91 10.43 53.50
CA GLY A 548 11.12 9.12 54.15
C GLY A 548 10.67 7.94 53.29
N TRP A 549 10.90 6.74 53.80
CA TRP A 549 10.43 5.51 53.17
C TRP A 549 8.95 5.30 53.45
N MET A 550 8.19 4.76 52.48
CA MET A 550 6.77 4.42 52.63
C MET A 550 6.50 3.05 52.01
N CYS A 551 5.55 2.31 52.57
CA CYS A 551 5.04 1.10 51.90
C CYS A 551 4.20 1.50 50.68
N LEU A 552 4.49 0.92 49.51
CA LEU A 552 3.84 1.24 48.23
C LEU A 552 2.79 0.22 47.81
N GLN A 553 2.45 -0.74 48.68
CA GLN A 553 1.43 -1.75 48.46
C GLN A 553 0.05 -1.26 48.89
N PRO A 554 -0.92 -1.07 47.97
CA PRO A 554 -2.24 -0.51 48.30
C PRO A 554 -3.05 -1.28 49.34
N SER A 555 -2.84 -2.60 49.43
CA SER A 555 -3.52 -3.51 50.36
C SER A 555 -2.91 -3.51 51.76
N CYS A 556 -1.76 -2.86 51.97
CA CYS A 556 -1.07 -2.84 53.25
C CYS A 556 -1.66 -1.77 54.19
N GLU A 557 -1.77 -2.08 55.48
CA GLU A 557 -2.17 -1.10 56.50
C GLU A 557 -1.17 0.07 56.63
N LEU A 558 0.13 -0.18 56.37
CA LEU A 558 1.17 0.86 56.36
C LEU A 558 1.30 1.59 55.02
N PHE A 559 0.36 1.37 54.08
CA PHE A 559 0.37 2.01 52.77
C PHE A 559 0.41 3.54 52.91
N TRP A 560 1.41 4.15 52.28
CA TRP A 560 1.56 5.61 52.23
C TRP A 560 1.82 6.29 53.58
N MET A 561 2.41 5.59 54.56
CA MET A 561 2.85 6.17 55.84
C MET A 561 4.36 6.40 55.88
N ILE A 562 4.80 7.63 56.21
CA ILE A 562 6.21 8.01 56.32
C ILE A 562 6.86 7.23 57.46
N ASN A 563 7.85 6.41 57.13
CA ASN A 563 8.59 5.54 58.05
C ASN A 563 7.69 4.69 58.97
N GLY A 564 6.47 4.38 58.53
CA GLY A 564 5.46 3.64 59.30
C GLY A 564 4.77 4.42 60.43
N GLY A 565 4.98 5.74 60.52
CA GLY A 565 4.42 6.60 61.57
C GLY A 565 3.14 7.34 61.15
N SER A 566 3.28 8.36 60.29
CA SER A 566 2.19 9.25 59.89
C SER A 566 2.04 9.34 58.37
N SER A 567 0.80 9.46 57.89
CA SER A 567 0.54 9.78 56.47
C SER A 567 1.02 11.19 56.14
N PRO A 568 1.61 11.44 54.95
CA PRO A 568 1.92 12.78 54.50
C PRO A 568 0.62 13.60 54.36
N PRO A 569 0.60 14.88 54.77
CA PRO A 569 -0.55 15.77 54.58
C PRO A 569 -1.00 15.80 53.11
N PRO A 570 -2.31 15.93 52.82
CA PRO A 570 -2.80 16.03 51.44
C PRO A 570 -2.18 17.19 50.63
N SER A 571 -1.75 18.26 51.32
CA SER A 571 -1.09 19.45 50.76
C SER A 571 0.44 19.36 50.71
N ALA A 572 1.04 18.27 51.20
CA ALA A 572 2.49 18.14 51.27
C ALA A 572 3.11 18.04 49.87
N VAL A 573 4.07 18.94 49.60
CA VAL A 573 4.94 18.86 48.43
C VAL A 573 6.05 17.86 48.76
N LEU A 574 5.90 16.62 48.29
CA LEU A 574 6.93 15.59 48.44
C LEU A 574 8.02 15.75 47.37
N THR A 575 9.28 15.63 47.77
CA THR A 575 10.45 15.80 46.90
C THR A 575 11.04 14.45 46.54
N PHE A 576 11.30 14.20 45.25
CA PHE A 576 11.89 12.95 44.82
C PHE A 576 13.33 12.78 45.33
N HIS A 577 13.62 11.63 45.92
CA HIS A 577 14.94 11.32 46.46
C HIS A 577 16.00 11.27 45.35
N GLU A 578 17.17 11.85 45.60
CA GLU A 578 18.23 11.99 44.59
C GLU A 578 18.65 10.65 43.96
N LYS A 579 18.84 9.60 44.78
CA LYS A 579 19.18 8.25 44.29
C LYS A 579 18.10 7.71 43.34
N PHE A 580 16.82 7.96 43.60
CA PHE A 580 15.74 7.48 42.74
C PHE A 580 15.72 8.18 41.37
N LEU A 581 15.91 9.50 41.36
CA LEU A 581 16.00 10.27 40.10
C LEU A 581 17.25 9.90 39.30
N LYS A 582 18.41 9.83 39.96
CA LYS A 582 19.71 9.60 39.30
C LYS A 582 20.03 8.13 39.01
N SER A 583 19.24 7.17 39.51
CA SER A 583 19.42 5.75 39.20
C SER A 583 19.29 5.49 37.69
N ARG A 584 20.20 4.68 37.13
CA ARG A 584 20.09 4.13 35.78
C ARG A 584 20.33 2.63 35.85
N LEU A 585 19.58 1.85 35.08
CA LEU A 585 19.86 0.43 34.91
C LEU A 585 20.94 0.24 33.82
N PRO A 586 21.74 -0.84 33.86
CA PRO A 586 22.70 -1.12 32.79
C PRO A 586 22.01 -1.20 31.42
N PRO A 587 22.70 -0.85 30.31
CA PRO A 587 22.20 -1.10 28.97
C PRO A 587 21.84 -2.59 28.84
N ASP A 588 20.64 -2.88 28.37
CA ASP A 588 20.17 -4.24 28.19
C ASP A 588 20.01 -4.49 26.68
N PRO A 589 20.92 -5.27 26.05
CA PRO A 589 20.89 -5.49 24.61
C PRO A 589 19.65 -6.26 24.15
N THR A 590 18.91 -6.89 25.07
CA THR A 590 17.66 -7.61 24.73
C THR A 590 16.47 -6.66 24.54
N ILE A 591 16.59 -5.38 24.93
CA ILE A 591 15.51 -4.39 24.83
C ILE A 591 15.66 -3.62 23.51
N GLN A 592 15.17 -4.22 22.42
CA GLN A 592 15.27 -3.65 21.08
C GLN A 592 13.92 -3.14 20.57
N PRO A 593 13.82 -1.89 20.06
CA PRO A 593 12.58 -1.39 19.47
C PRO A 593 12.08 -2.26 18.32
N HIS A 594 10.78 -2.61 18.35
CA HIS A 594 10.14 -3.38 17.28
C HIS A 594 9.82 -2.56 16.02
N TYR A 595 9.77 -1.23 16.16
CA TYR A 595 9.45 -0.31 15.08
C TYR A 595 10.42 0.87 15.10
N SER A 596 10.55 1.53 13.95
CA SER A 596 11.14 2.86 13.91
C SER A 596 10.30 3.83 14.73
N LEU A 597 10.97 4.60 15.58
CA LEU A 597 10.33 5.60 16.44
C LEU A 597 9.52 6.61 15.61
N VAL A 598 10.11 7.06 14.50
CA VAL A 598 9.49 7.92 13.49
C VAL A 598 9.60 7.14 12.18
N PRO A 599 8.53 6.45 11.73
CA PRO A 599 8.58 5.64 10.53
C PRO A 599 8.71 6.53 9.29
N ASP A 600 9.61 6.16 8.38
CA ASP A 600 9.74 6.77 7.06
C ASP A 600 9.05 5.88 6.02
N LEU A 601 7.71 5.95 6.00
CA LEU A 601 6.92 5.15 5.06
C LEU A 601 7.29 5.47 3.61
N LEU A 602 7.50 6.75 3.27
CA LEU A 602 7.76 7.17 1.90
C LEU A 602 9.03 6.53 1.32
N SER A 603 10.10 6.41 2.13
CA SER A 603 11.32 5.73 1.71
C SER A 603 11.14 4.26 1.35
N THR A 604 10.08 3.63 1.88
CA THR A 604 9.78 2.21 1.64
C THR A 604 8.89 1.99 0.41
N LEU A 605 8.28 3.04 -0.13
CA LEU A 605 7.43 2.98 -1.32
C LEU A 605 8.30 3.21 -2.54
N LYS A 606 8.50 2.18 -3.37
CA LYS A 606 9.26 2.30 -4.62
C LYS A 606 8.30 2.49 -5.79
N ASP A 607 8.70 3.30 -6.77
CA ASP A 607 7.94 3.48 -8.01
C ASP A 607 7.76 2.17 -8.80
N THR A 608 8.50 1.12 -8.46
CA THR A 608 8.40 -0.22 -9.03
C THR A 608 7.30 -1.09 -8.42
N ASP A 609 6.77 -0.74 -7.26
CA ASP A 609 5.83 -1.56 -6.50
C ASP A 609 4.43 -1.51 -7.15
N SER A 610 4.16 -2.44 -8.08
CA SER A 610 2.95 -2.45 -8.91
C SER A 610 1.64 -2.45 -8.12
N ASP A 611 1.66 -2.97 -6.89
CA ASP A 611 0.47 -3.21 -6.08
C ASP A 611 0.38 -2.28 -4.86
N ALA A 612 1.36 -1.37 -4.68
CA ALA A 612 1.54 -0.60 -3.45
C ALA A 612 0.26 0.11 -3.00
N LEU A 613 -0.51 0.67 -3.93
CA LEU A 613 -1.75 1.41 -3.64
C LEU A 613 -2.84 0.60 -2.95
N SER A 614 -2.88 -0.72 -3.16
CA SER A 614 -3.89 -1.57 -2.52
C SER A 614 -3.47 -2.11 -1.17
N LYS A 615 -2.19 -1.96 -0.79
CA LYS A 615 -1.63 -2.60 0.39
C LYS A 615 -1.98 -1.89 1.68
N ARG A 616 -2.02 -2.65 2.77
CA ARG A 616 -2.30 -2.15 4.12
C ARG A 616 -1.31 -1.08 4.60
N ILE A 617 -0.14 -0.98 4.00
CA ILE A 617 0.86 -0.01 4.41
C ILE A 617 0.56 1.40 3.85
N THR A 618 -0.02 1.51 2.65
CA THR A 618 -0.18 2.78 1.92
C THR A 618 -1.42 3.59 2.28
N TRP A 619 -2.37 3.01 3.02
CA TRP A 619 -3.48 3.76 3.63
C TRP A 619 -3.16 4.35 5.00
N LYS A 620 -1.95 4.15 5.53
CA LYS A 620 -1.52 4.75 6.80
C LYS A 620 -1.15 6.22 6.64
N GLY A 621 -1.23 6.96 7.74
CA GLY A 621 -0.66 8.29 7.80
C GLY A 621 0.87 8.24 7.69
N ILE A 622 1.46 9.40 7.40
CA ILE A 622 2.93 9.57 7.35
C ILE A 622 3.34 10.79 8.17
N ILE A 623 4.65 10.95 8.31
CA ILE A 623 5.24 12.15 8.89
C ILE A 623 5.78 12.98 7.72
N CYS A 624 5.25 14.18 7.54
CA CYS A 624 5.62 15.06 6.44
C CYS A 624 7.15 15.32 6.47
N PRO A 625 7.87 15.07 5.36
CA PRO A 625 9.33 15.23 5.33
C PRO A 625 9.76 16.71 5.42
N LEU A 626 8.88 17.65 5.03
CA LEU A 626 9.17 19.08 5.05
C LEU A 626 8.91 19.70 6.43
N CYS A 627 7.68 19.56 6.95
CA CYS A 627 7.28 20.25 8.18
C CYS A 627 7.23 19.35 9.42
N ARG A 628 7.50 18.04 9.29
CA ARG A 628 7.53 17.04 10.37
C ARG A 628 6.21 16.83 11.12
N ARG A 629 5.08 17.29 10.58
CA ARG A 629 3.73 17.00 11.09
C ARG A 629 3.28 15.59 10.70
N CYS A 630 2.49 14.96 11.56
CA CYS A 630 1.74 13.75 11.18
C CYS A 630 0.63 14.15 10.21
N ILE A 631 0.43 13.38 9.14
CA ILE A 631 -0.60 13.61 8.13
C ILE A 631 -1.29 12.29 7.81
N SER A 632 -2.61 12.26 7.81
CA SER A 632 -3.38 11.05 7.46
C SER A 632 -3.39 10.81 5.95
N ARG A 633 -3.55 9.56 5.51
CA ARG A 633 -3.86 9.28 4.09
C ARG A 633 -5.31 9.68 3.83
N ARG A 634 -5.57 10.93 3.45
CA ARG A 634 -6.93 11.43 3.18
C ARG A 634 -7.37 11.21 1.73
N TYR A 635 -6.45 11.36 0.78
CA TYR A 635 -6.75 11.33 -0.64
C TYR A 635 -6.44 9.95 -1.23
N TRP A 636 -7.24 9.51 -2.21
CA TRP A 636 -7.03 8.22 -2.89
C TRP A 636 -5.64 8.10 -3.50
N TRP A 637 -5.16 9.17 -4.14
CA TRP A 637 -3.91 9.21 -4.91
C TRP A 637 -2.67 9.47 -4.07
N GLY A 638 -2.80 10.13 -2.92
CA GLY A 638 -1.62 10.66 -2.23
C GLY A 638 -1.83 11.13 -0.81
N TRP A 639 -0.73 11.64 -0.25
CA TRP A 639 -0.76 12.47 0.95
C TRP A 639 -0.59 13.93 0.56
N ARG A 640 -1.34 14.80 1.22
CA ARG A 640 -1.16 16.26 1.19
C ARG A 640 -1.02 16.74 2.63
N CYS A 641 -0.11 17.67 2.86
CA CYS A 641 0.10 18.21 4.20
C CYS A 641 -0.89 19.31 4.55
N ALA A 642 -1.29 20.12 3.57
CA ALA A 642 -2.35 21.11 3.70
C ALA A 642 -3.61 20.57 3.02
N ASP A 643 -4.72 20.60 3.75
CA ASP A 643 -6.06 20.37 3.20
C ASP A 643 -6.70 21.70 2.78
N ASP A 644 -7.80 21.64 2.03
CA ASP A 644 -8.54 22.82 1.51
C ASP A 644 -8.98 23.82 2.63
N ASN A 645 -9.01 23.37 3.90
CA ASN A 645 -9.39 24.17 5.07
C ASN A 645 -8.26 24.34 6.11
N ASP A 646 -7.02 23.93 5.81
CA ASP A 646 -5.89 24.06 6.74
C ASP A 646 -5.14 25.39 6.51
N SER A 647 -4.80 26.06 7.61
CA SER A 647 -4.01 27.32 7.61
C SER A 647 -2.50 27.06 7.49
N SER A 648 -2.09 25.80 7.30
CA SER A 648 -0.68 25.43 7.20
C SER A 648 -0.13 25.71 5.80
N ASN A 649 0.91 26.55 5.72
CA ASN A 649 1.58 26.89 4.45
C ASN A 649 2.55 25.80 3.95
N CYS A 650 2.34 24.53 4.30
CA CYS A 650 3.26 23.46 3.89
C CYS A 650 2.89 22.92 2.50
N PRO A 651 3.75 23.09 1.47
CA PRO A 651 3.43 22.71 0.10
C PRO A 651 3.64 21.21 -0.17
N PHE A 652 3.81 20.40 0.88
CA PHE A 652 4.13 18.99 0.70
C PHE A 652 2.93 18.23 0.14
N GLU A 653 3.14 17.62 -1.02
CA GLU A 653 2.26 16.66 -1.64
C GLU A 653 3.10 15.48 -2.14
N HIS A 654 2.59 14.28 -1.96
CA HIS A 654 3.16 13.07 -2.52
C HIS A 654 2.05 12.24 -3.14
N ILE A 655 2.05 12.18 -4.47
CA ILE A 655 1.15 11.39 -5.29
C ILE A 655 1.83 10.04 -5.57
N LEU A 656 1.11 8.96 -5.34
CA LEU A 656 1.58 7.62 -5.70
C LEU A 656 1.26 7.36 -7.18
N PRO A 657 2.23 6.86 -7.98
CA PRO A 657 1.97 6.50 -9.36
C PRO A 657 0.97 5.34 -9.42
N ILE A 658 -0.22 5.56 -10.02
CA ILE A 658 -1.24 4.53 -10.11
C ILE A 658 -0.95 3.59 -11.27
N ARG A 659 -0.69 2.33 -10.91
CA ARG A 659 -0.72 1.20 -11.85
C ARG A 659 -2.00 0.41 -11.60
N PRO A 660 -2.90 0.32 -12.58
CA PRO A 660 -4.11 -0.47 -12.43
C PRO A 660 -3.75 -1.91 -12.10
N ILE A 661 -4.36 -2.42 -11.03
CA ILE A 661 -4.19 -3.80 -10.59
C ILE A 661 -5.04 -4.66 -11.51
N ALA A 662 -4.41 -5.65 -12.15
CA ALA A 662 -5.15 -6.58 -13.00
C ALA A 662 -6.12 -7.41 -12.15
N LEU A 663 -7.32 -7.65 -12.69
CA LEU A 663 -8.41 -8.29 -11.97
C LEU A 663 -8.04 -9.68 -11.40
N ARG A 664 -7.15 -10.44 -12.08
CA ARG A 664 -6.62 -11.72 -11.61
C ARG A 664 -5.83 -11.66 -10.29
N TRP A 665 -5.32 -10.48 -9.92
CA TRP A 665 -4.62 -10.30 -8.64
C TRP A 665 -5.58 -10.08 -7.47
N VAL A 666 -6.83 -9.73 -7.75
CA VAL A 666 -7.86 -9.48 -6.73
C VAL A 666 -8.94 -10.56 -6.69
N ILE A 667 -9.01 -11.41 -7.72
CA ILE A 667 -9.89 -12.58 -7.81
C ILE A 667 -9.02 -13.84 -7.97
N ASP A 668 -9.03 -14.72 -6.97
CA ASP A 668 -8.20 -15.93 -6.95
C ASP A 668 -8.67 -17.02 -7.95
N ASP A 669 -9.98 -17.10 -8.20
CA ASP A 669 -10.58 -18.21 -8.94
C ASP A 669 -10.93 -17.85 -10.40
N MET A 670 -10.20 -16.89 -10.97
CA MET A 670 -10.35 -16.51 -12.38
C MET A 670 -10.15 -17.74 -13.27
N GLU A 671 -11.21 -18.12 -14.01
CA GLU A 671 -11.23 -19.21 -15.00
C GLU A 671 -11.06 -20.64 -14.47
N THR A 672 -10.85 -20.84 -13.16
CA THR A 672 -10.72 -22.17 -12.53
C THR A 672 -12.02 -22.70 -11.92
N SER A 673 -13.03 -21.83 -11.77
CA SER A 673 -14.34 -22.17 -11.20
C SER A 673 -15.37 -22.64 -12.24
N PRO A 674 -16.37 -23.47 -11.83
CA PRO A 674 -17.42 -23.94 -12.73
C PRO A 674 -18.23 -22.80 -13.40
N ILE A 675 -18.72 -23.04 -14.63
CA ILE A 675 -19.51 -22.09 -15.45
C ILE A 675 -20.71 -21.51 -14.66
N LYS A 676 -21.36 -22.34 -13.83
CA LYS A 676 -22.32 -21.93 -12.82
C LYS A 676 -21.63 -21.94 -11.46
N ARG A 677 -21.46 -20.78 -10.82
CA ARG A 677 -20.87 -20.71 -9.47
C ARG A 677 -21.65 -21.64 -8.53
N ALA A 678 -20.92 -22.53 -7.85
CA ALA A 678 -21.50 -23.42 -6.85
C ALA A 678 -22.02 -22.58 -5.68
N LEU A 679 -23.30 -22.72 -5.34
CA LEU A 679 -23.89 -22.07 -4.17
C LEU A 679 -23.80 -23.04 -3.00
N SER A 680 -23.04 -22.67 -1.98
CA SER A 680 -22.95 -23.42 -0.73
C SER A 680 -23.88 -22.79 0.30
N TRP A 681 -24.85 -23.58 0.78
CA TRP A 681 -25.81 -23.14 1.76
C TRP A 681 -25.45 -23.69 3.14
N ASP A 682 -25.34 -22.79 4.12
CA ASP A 682 -25.23 -23.16 5.52
C ASP A 682 -26.63 -23.10 6.13
N ALA A 683 -27.09 -24.22 6.69
CA ALA A 683 -28.43 -24.40 7.26
C ALA A 683 -28.78 -23.40 8.38
N LYS A 684 -27.79 -22.67 8.91
CA LYS A 684 -28.00 -21.58 9.89
C LYS A 684 -28.58 -20.31 9.28
N PHE A 685 -28.50 -20.13 7.97
CA PHE A 685 -28.96 -18.92 7.28
C PHE A 685 -30.16 -19.21 6.38
N MET A 686 -30.89 -18.15 6.03
CA MET A 686 -31.98 -18.21 5.06
C MET A 686 -31.47 -18.65 3.69
N VAL A 687 -32.20 -19.56 3.04
CA VAL A 687 -31.96 -20.01 1.66
C VAL A 687 -32.80 -19.12 0.71
N PRO A 688 -32.22 -18.55 -0.36
CA PRO A 688 -32.98 -17.73 -1.31
C PRO A 688 -33.79 -18.57 -2.29
N GLU A 689 -34.82 -17.96 -2.87
CA GLU A 689 -35.46 -18.44 -4.09
C GLU A 689 -34.51 -18.24 -5.28
N ILE A 690 -34.37 -19.27 -6.14
CA ILE A 690 -33.42 -19.26 -7.26
C ILE A 690 -34.18 -19.23 -8.58
N ASP A 691 -33.81 -18.30 -9.47
CA ASP A 691 -34.35 -18.18 -10.81
C ASP A 691 -33.22 -17.91 -11.81
N ASP A 692 -32.93 -18.91 -12.64
CA ASP A 692 -31.88 -18.90 -13.66
C ASP A 692 -32.40 -18.41 -15.02
N VAL A 693 -33.68 -18.08 -15.16
CA VAL A 693 -34.35 -17.90 -16.45
C VAL A 693 -34.78 -16.45 -16.67
N SER A 694 -35.45 -15.83 -15.69
CA SER A 694 -36.14 -14.56 -15.95
C SER A 694 -35.21 -13.40 -16.31
N LEU A 695 -33.97 -13.42 -15.80
CA LEU A 695 -32.96 -12.38 -15.99
C LEU A 695 -31.65 -12.94 -16.56
N TYR A 696 -31.71 -14.06 -17.29
CA TYR A 696 -30.54 -14.60 -17.98
C TYR A 696 -29.84 -13.51 -18.82
N PRO A 697 -28.51 -13.38 -18.75
CA PRO A 697 -27.54 -14.34 -18.21
C PRO A 697 -27.21 -14.21 -16.71
N TYR A 698 -27.87 -13.31 -15.96
CA TYR A 698 -27.75 -13.34 -14.49
C TYR A 698 -28.52 -14.52 -13.91
N ARG A 699 -27.95 -15.09 -12.84
CA ARG A 699 -28.71 -15.92 -11.91
C ARG A 699 -29.31 -15.03 -10.83
N LYS A 700 -30.63 -15.07 -10.65
CA LYS A 700 -31.35 -14.28 -9.65
C LYS A 700 -31.56 -15.10 -8.38
N LEU A 701 -31.12 -14.56 -7.24
CA LEU A 701 -31.36 -15.10 -5.90
C LEU A 701 -32.20 -14.09 -5.10
N THR A 702 -33.34 -14.50 -4.57
CA THR A 702 -34.23 -13.60 -3.81
C THR A 702 -34.38 -14.07 -2.37
N TYR A 703 -34.00 -13.22 -1.41
CA TYR A 703 -34.24 -13.42 0.01
C TYR A 703 -35.45 -12.58 0.43
N THR A 704 -36.54 -13.21 0.83
CA THR A 704 -37.76 -12.51 1.25
C THR A 704 -37.87 -12.54 2.78
N ILE A 705 -37.96 -11.36 3.40
CA ILE A 705 -38.26 -11.22 4.82
C ILE A 705 -39.73 -10.80 4.95
N PRO A 706 -40.62 -11.70 5.42
CA PRO A 706 -42.06 -11.44 5.45
C PRO A 706 -42.42 -10.15 6.20
N GLY A 707 -43.23 -9.30 5.57
CA GLY A 707 -43.68 -8.02 6.13
C GLY A 707 -42.59 -6.95 6.26
N VAL A 708 -41.41 -7.17 5.69
CA VAL A 708 -40.25 -6.26 5.82
C VAL A 708 -39.73 -5.82 4.45
N GLY A 709 -39.48 -6.76 3.54
CA GLY A 709 -38.94 -6.47 2.20
C GLY A 709 -38.18 -7.66 1.61
N SER A 710 -37.47 -7.43 0.51
CA SER A 710 -36.68 -8.45 -0.18
C SER A 710 -35.27 -7.99 -0.53
N ILE A 711 -34.34 -8.94 -0.64
CA ILE A 711 -32.99 -8.72 -1.14
C ILE A 711 -32.80 -9.58 -2.39
N MET A 712 -32.65 -8.94 -3.55
CA MET A 712 -32.36 -9.59 -4.82
C MET A 712 -30.85 -9.54 -5.08
N HIS A 713 -30.21 -10.69 -5.23
CA HIS A 713 -28.81 -10.83 -5.59
C HIS A 713 -28.72 -11.41 -7.00
N LEU A 714 -28.27 -10.58 -7.95
CA LEU A 714 -27.99 -10.96 -9.33
C LEU A 714 -26.53 -11.39 -9.42
N VAL A 715 -26.32 -12.69 -9.56
CA VAL A 715 -24.99 -13.30 -9.64
C VAL A 715 -24.50 -13.19 -11.08
N ALA A 716 -23.41 -12.45 -11.28
CA ALA A 716 -22.80 -12.29 -12.60
C ALA A 716 -22.02 -13.55 -13.01
N ASN A 717 -21.93 -13.77 -14.31
CA ASN A 717 -21.13 -14.84 -14.90
C ASN A 717 -20.06 -14.25 -15.85
N ARG A 718 -19.29 -15.12 -16.50
CA ARG A 718 -18.27 -14.70 -17.48
C ARG A 718 -18.86 -13.83 -18.59
N GLU A 719 -20.02 -14.23 -19.12
CA GLU A 719 -20.69 -13.51 -20.20
C GLU A 719 -21.01 -12.06 -19.80
N ILE A 720 -21.52 -11.83 -18.59
CA ILE A 720 -21.74 -10.48 -18.06
C ILE A 720 -20.42 -9.72 -17.89
N ASN A 721 -19.43 -10.35 -17.26
CA ASN A 721 -18.21 -9.71 -16.82
C ASN A 721 -17.32 -9.24 -17.99
N THR A 722 -17.16 -10.09 -19.01
CA THR A 722 -16.22 -9.88 -20.12
C THR A 722 -16.81 -9.08 -21.28
N ARG A 723 -18.08 -8.65 -21.21
CA ARG A 723 -18.69 -7.82 -22.26
C ARG A 723 -17.95 -6.51 -22.42
N CYS A 724 -18.03 -5.93 -23.62
CA CYS A 724 -17.59 -4.55 -23.85
C CYS A 724 -18.31 -3.63 -22.85
N ASN A 725 -17.57 -2.75 -22.17
CA ASN A 725 -18.07 -1.92 -21.07
C ASN A 725 -18.65 -2.71 -19.88
N GLY A 726 -18.26 -3.99 -19.76
CA GLY A 726 -18.63 -4.91 -18.68
C GLY A 726 -17.90 -4.61 -17.37
N PRO A 727 -18.27 -5.32 -16.28
CA PRO A 727 -17.58 -5.26 -14.98
C PRO A 727 -16.05 -5.33 -15.04
N ASP A 728 -15.47 -6.17 -15.91
CA ASP A 728 -14.01 -6.30 -16.02
C ASP A 728 -13.35 -4.98 -16.45
N GLU A 729 -13.91 -4.34 -17.46
CA GLU A 729 -13.43 -3.07 -17.99
C GLU A 729 -13.73 -1.92 -17.02
N LEU A 730 -14.91 -1.90 -16.41
CA LEU A 730 -15.28 -0.91 -15.38
C LEU A 730 -14.32 -0.93 -14.20
N PHE A 731 -13.89 -2.11 -13.75
CA PHE A 731 -12.90 -2.22 -12.68
C PHE A 731 -11.55 -1.62 -13.08
N GLY A 732 -11.12 -1.79 -14.33
CA GLY A 732 -9.91 -1.14 -14.85
C GLY A 732 -10.07 0.38 -14.91
N GLN A 733 -11.17 0.87 -15.48
CA GLN A 733 -11.44 2.29 -15.68
C GLN A 733 -11.52 3.05 -14.35
N LEU A 734 -12.22 2.51 -13.33
CA LEU A 734 -12.34 3.16 -12.01
C LEU A 734 -11.00 3.37 -11.30
N GLN A 735 -9.96 2.60 -11.64
CA GLN A 735 -8.63 2.79 -11.06
C GLN A 735 -7.86 3.93 -11.72
N CYS A 736 -8.14 4.23 -12.99
CA CYS A 736 -7.50 5.31 -13.75
C CYS A 736 -8.24 6.65 -13.61
N GLU A 737 -9.53 6.57 -13.31
CA GLU A 737 -10.49 7.65 -13.01
C GLU A 737 -10.05 8.66 -11.94
N GLU A 738 -9.93 9.97 -12.21
CA GLU A 738 -9.94 10.99 -11.15
C GLU A 738 -11.35 11.17 -10.54
N LEU A 739 -11.76 10.17 -9.77
CA LEU A 739 -13.10 10.08 -9.19
C LEU A 739 -13.31 11.10 -8.05
N GLY A 740 -12.23 11.55 -7.42
CA GLY A 740 -12.30 12.41 -6.23
C GLY A 740 -12.52 11.63 -4.92
N LEU A 741 -12.17 10.33 -4.90
CA LEU A 741 -12.22 9.48 -3.71
C LEU A 741 -11.39 10.06 -2.54
N ARG A 742 -12.03 10.25 -1.39
CA ARG A 742 -11.43 10.79 -0.16
C ARG A 742 -11.92 10.05 1.08
N ARG A 743 -11.11 10.02 2.14
CA ARG A 743 -11.53 9.65 3.49
C ARG A 743 -12.09 10.89 4.19
N TYR A 744 -13.29 10.77 4.72
CA TYR A 744 -14.01 11.88 5.38
C TYR A 744 -13.99 11.74 6.92
N PRO A 745 -14.02 12.86 7.67
CA PRO A 745 -14.15 12.84 9.12
C PRO A 745 -15.49 12.25 9.58
N LEU A 746 -15.46 11.35 10.56
CA LEU A 746 -16.64 10.73 11.16
C LEU A 746 -17.43 11.75 11.99
N ALA A 747 -18.70 11.99 11.64
CA ALA A 747 -19.53 13.01 12.32
C ALA A 747 -19.88 12.62 13.76
N GLN A 748 -19.99 11.32 14.06
CA GLN A 748 -20.26 10.78 15.40
C GLN A 748 -19.05 10.05 16.01
N SER A 749 -17.84 10.55 15.76
CA SER A 749 -16.65 9.99 16.42
C SER A 749 -16.51 10.54 17.85
N MET A 750 -16.06 9.69 18.78
CA MET A 750 -15.70 10.14 20.15
C MET A 750 -14.56 11.17 20.14
N VAL A 751 -13.80 11.23 19.04
CA VAL A 751 -12.65 12.12 18.86
C VAL A 751 -12.75 12.79 17.51
N ALA A 752 -13.03 14.09 17.52
CA ALA A 752 -13.11 14.92 16.32
C ALA A 752 -11.86 14.75 15.43
N GLY A 753 -12.10 14.68 14.11
CA GLY A 753 -11.05 14.51 13.08
C GLY A 753 -10.70 13.04 12.78
N THR A 754 -11.35 12.06 13.42
CA THR A 754 -11.17 10.65 13.06
C THR A 754 -11.75 10.40 11.67
N LEU A 755 -10.97 9.84 10.75
CA LEU A 755 -11.40 9.58 9.37
C LEU A 755 -12.10 8.22 9.23
N THR A 756 -12.98 8.13 8.24
CA THR A 756 -13.53 6.87 7.70
C THR A 756 -12.41 5.90 7.33
N ALA A 757 -12.69 4.59 7.36
CA ALA A 757 -11.70 3.57 6.97
C ALA A 757 -11.56 3.46 5.44
N HIS A 758 -12.68 3.50 4.72
CA HIS A 758 -12.77 3.43 3.27
C HIS A 758 -12.65 4.83 2.64
N PHE A 759 -12.34 4.89 1.35
CA PHE A 759 -12.49 6.11 0.56
C PHE A 759 -13.90 6.18 -0.01
N ALA A 760 -14.46 7.39 -0.09
CA ALA A 760 -15.78 7.63 -0.61
C ALA A 760 -15.79 8.80 -1.60
N VAL A 761 -16.76 8.81 -2.50
CA VAL A 761 -17.20 9.98 -3.25
C VAL A 761 -18.69 9.82 -3.55
N ASN A 762 -19.43 10.92 -3.51
CA ASN A 762 -20.85 10.94 -3.83
C ASN A 762 -21.09 11.69 -5.14
N TYR A 763 -21.98 11.14 -5.97
CA TYR A 763 -22.53 11.80 -7.15
C TYR A 763 -24.05 11.92 -7.01
N GLY A 764 -24.63 13.01 -7.49
CA GLY A 764 -26.07 13.24 -7.41
C GLY A 764 -26.50 14.05 -6.19
N MET A 765 -27.72 13.79 -5.72
CA MET A 765 -28.24 14.45 -4.51
C MET A 765 -27.34 14.16 -3.30
N PRO A 766 -27.07 15.16 -2.45
CA PRO A 766 -26.27 14.95 -1.26
C PRO A 766 -27.00 14.01 -0.31
N TYR A 767 -26.33 12.93 0.03
CA TYR A 767 -26.82 11.97 1.01
C TYR A 767 -25.98 12.05 2.28
N LYS A 768 -26.66 12.09 3.43
CA LYS A 768 -26.03 12.24 4.73
C LYS A 768 -26.04 10.92 5.49
N TYR A 769 -25.06 10.08 5.22
CA TYR A 769 -24.84 8.82 5.95
C TYR A 769 -23.67 8.94 6.91
N VAL A 770 -23.93 9.02 8.23
CA VAL A 770 -22.94 8.99 9.36
C VAL A 770 -21.80 10.05 9.28
N VAL A 771 -21.60 10.67 8.12
CA VAL A 771 -20.50 11.47 7.61
C VAL A 771 -21.05 12.28 6.43
N SER A 772 -20.74 13.57 6.38
CA SER A 772 -21.07 14.36 5.19
C SER A 772 -20.01 14.11 4.12
N VAL A 773 -20.39 13.40 3.05
CA VAL A 773 -19.55 13.22 1.86
C VAL A 773 -19.87 14.37 0.90
N ALA A 774 -18.84 15.04 0.38
CA ALA A 774 -19.05 16.07 -0.62
C ALA A 774 -19.66 15.43 -1.88
N SER A 775 -20.77 16.01 -2.38
CA SER A 775 -21.46 15.50 -3.56
C SER A 775 -21.14 16.32 -4.81
N LYS A 776 -20.76 15.62 -5.87
CA LYS A 776 -20.64 16.14 -7.24
C LYS A 776 -21.97 15.99 -7.97
N ALA A 777 -22.26 16.87 -8.92
CA ALA A 777 -23.41 16.69 -9.80
C ALA A 777 -23.19 15.54 -10.79
N PHE A 778 -24.26 14.91 -11.29
CA PHE A 778 -24.12 13.84 -12.29
C PHE A 778 -23.55 14.30 -13.63
N ASN A 779 -23.69 15.57 -13.98
CA ASN A 779 -23.03 16.13 -15.18
C ASN A 779 -21.50 16.24 -15.04
N GLU A 780 -20.96 16.12 -13.82
CA GLU A 780 -19.52 16.03 -13.54
C GLU A 780 -19.03 14.57 -13.48
N ALA A 781 -19.92 13.59 -13.69
CA ALA A 781 -19.58 12.17 -13.61
C ALA A 781 -18.84 11.69 -14.86
N CYS A 782 -17.75 10.96 -14.66
CA CYS A 782 -17.02 10.30 -15.74
C CYS A 782 -17.81 9.09 -16.30
N PRO A 783 -17.53 8.64 -17.54
CA PRO A 783 -18.25 7.54 -18.18
C PRO A 783 -18.41 6.25 -17.34
N PRO A 784 -17.39 5.78 -16.57
CA PRO A 784 -17.54 4.60 -15.73
C PRO A 784 -18.64 4.72 -14.65
N ILE A 785 -18.84 5.93 -14.12
CA ILE A 785 -19.88 6.22 -13.13
C ILE A 785 -21.27 6.14 -13.77
N LEU A 786 -21.46 6.75 -14.94
CA LEU A 786 -22.73 6.72 -15.67
C LEU A 786 -23.09 5.30 -16.12
N ARG A 787 -22.11 4.52 -16.58
CA ARG A 787 -22.29 3.09 -16.90
C ARG A 787 -22.73 2.26 -15.71
N ALA A 788 -22.10 2.47 -14.54
CA ALA A 788 -22.52 1.80 -13.32
C ALA A 788 -23.94 2.22 -12.91
N MET A 789 -24.25 3.51 -13.00
CA MET A 789 -25.58 4.05 -12.68
C MET A 789 -26.67 3.46 -13.58
N GLY A 790 -26.42 3.27 -14.88
CA GLY A 790 -27.34 2.60 -15.79
C GLY A 790 -27.64 1.16 -15.37
N ARG A 791 -26.61 0.39 -14.98
CA ARG A 791 -26.75 -1.00 -14.48
C ARG A 791 -27.56 -1.05 -13.18
N LEU A 792 -27.26 -0.15 -12.25
CA LEU A 792 -27.93 -0.03 -10.96
C LEU A 792 -29.40 0.39 -11.12
N THR A 793 -29.68 1.31 -12.03
CA THR A 793 -31.04 1.74 -12.39
C THR A 793 -31.85 0.58 -12.95
N TRP A 794 -31.28 -0.19 -13.87
CA TRP A 794 -31.90 -1.40 -14.42
C TRP A 794 -32.19 -2.43 -13.32
N ALA A 795 -31.22 -2.74 -12.46
CA ALA A 795 -31.38 -3.71 -11.39
C ALA A 795 -32.46 -3.29 -10.39
N SER A 796 -32.47 -2.01 -9.99
CA SER A 796 -33.53 -1.44 -9.15
C SER A 796 -34.90 -1.60 -9.78
N LYS A 797 -35.02 -1.35 -11.09
CA LYS A 797 -36.28 -1.51 -11.82
C LYS A 797 -36.76 -2.97 -11.79
N GLN A 798 -35.87 -3.94 -11.99
CA GLN A 798 -36.22 -5.36 -11.93
C GLN A 798 -36.73 -5.77 -10.54
N ALA A 799 -36.07 -5.31 -9.48
CA ALA A 799 -36.50 -5.62 -8.10
C ALA A 799 -37.85 -5.00 -7.74
N VAL A 800 -38.07 -3.75 -8.14
CA VAL A 800 -39.34 -3.05 -7.88
C VAL A 800 -40.50 -3.67 -8.67
N LEU A 801 -40.27 -4.00 -9.95
CA LEU A 801 -41.27 -4.69 -10.78
C LEU A 801 -41.65 -6.06 -10.19
N ALA A 802 -40.67 -6.81 -9.67
CA ALA A 802 -40.93 -8.09 -9.02
C ALA A 802 -41.76 -7.96 -7.72
N ALA A 803 -41.68 -6.82 -7.04
CA ALA A 803 -42.48 -6.53 -5.85
C ALA A 803 -43.86 -5.93 -6.16
N GLY A 804 -44.10 -5.47 -7.38
CA GLY A 804 -45.35 -4.80 -7.78
C GLY A 804 -45.45 -3.34 -7.32
N ASP A 805 -44.33 -2.72 -6.95
CA ASP A 805 -44.27 -1.36 -6.41
C ASP A 805 -43.97 -0.29 -7.48
N THR A 806 -44.13 0.98 -7.12
CA THR A 806 -43.79 2.11 -8.00
C THR A 806 -42.28 2.30 -8.09
N PHE A 807 -41.74 2.30 -9.31
CA PHE A 807 -40.32 2.53 -9.55
C PHE A 807 -39.93 4.00 -9.35
N LEU A 808 -39.07 4.24 -8.37
CA LEU A 808 -38.40 5.52 -8.16
C LEU A 808 -36.95 5.43 -8.69
N PRO A 809 -36.60 6.16 -9.76
CA PRO A 809 -35.25 6.13 -10.31
C PRO A 809 -34.22 6.64 -9.29
N PRO A 810 -33.04 6.03 -9.17
CA PRO A 810 -32.00 6.55 -8.30
C PRO A 810 -31.53 7.93 -8.78
N ASN A 811 -31.27 8.82 -7.82
CA ASN A 811 -30.79 10.20 -8.04
C ASN A 811 -29.55 10.51 -7.18
N GLU A 812 -28.95 9.50 -6.59
CA GLU A 812 -27.68 9.52 -5.87
C GLU A 812 -26.92 8.23 -6.17
N MET A 813 -25.58 8.34 -6.19
CA MET A 813 -24.68 7.20 -6.20
C MET A 813 -23.46 7.46 -5.33
N LEU A 814 -23.31 6.64 -4.29
CA LEU A 814 -22.15 6.58 -3.42
C LEU A 814 -21.17 5.52 -3.93
N LEU A 815 -19.96 5.95 -4.29
CA LEU A 815 -18.86 5.05 -4.61
C LEU A 815 -17.92 4.91 -3.41
N LEU A 816 -17.67 3.67 -3.00
CA LEU A 816 -16.72 3.31 -1.95
C LEU A 816 -15.53 2.55 -2.55
N GLY A 817 -14.31 3.00 -2.24
CA GLY A 817 -13.06 2.33 -2.56
C GLY A 817 -12.44 1.68 -1.33
N TYR A 818 -12.17 0.37 -1.41
CA TYR A 818 -11.57 -0.40 -0.33
C TYR A 818 -10.21 -0.93 -0.74
N LEU A 819 -9.23 -0.68 0.11
CA LEU A 819 -7.90 -1.29 0.03
C LEU A 819 -7.82 -2.48 1.00
N GLU A 820 -6.68 -3.16 1.04
CA GLU A 820 -6.41 -4.29 1.92
C GLU A 820 -6.75 -3.98 3.39
N ASP A 821 -7.41 -4.95 4.05
CA ASP A 821 -7.93 -4.89 5.43
C ASP A 821 -8.95 -3.80 5.76
N MET A 822 -9.39 -2.97 4.79
CA MET A 822 -10.48 -2.04 5.02
C MET A 822 -11.81 -2.78 5.14
N ARG A 823 -12.65 -2.38 6.09
CA ARG A 823 -13.98 -2.98 6.29
C ARG A 823 -14.96 -1.98 6.88
N ILE A 824 -16.25 -2.21 6.66
CA ILE A 824 -17.34 -1.51 7.34
C ILE A 824 -18.04 -2.52 8.24
N GLY A 825 -18.26 -2.13 9.49
CA GLY A 825 -19.02 -2.94 10.45
C GLY A 825 -20.50 -3.01 10.09
N TYR A 826 -21.31 -3.46 11.04
CA TYR A 826 -22.77 -3.39 10.88
C TYR A 826 -23.24 -1.94 10.78
N HIS A 827 -24.07 -1.69 9.78
CA HIS A 827 -24.70 -0.40 9.51
C HIS A 827 -26.02 -0.56 8.74
N ASP A 828 -26.77 0.52 8.60
CA ASP A 828 -28.00 0.58 7.83
C ASP A 828 -28.10 1.88 7.07
N ASP A 829 -28.84 1.87 5.97
CA ASP A 829 -29.17 3.04 5.17
C ASP A 829 -30.60 3.53 5.57
N GLY A 830 -30.93 3.51 6.85
CA GLY A 830 -32.30 3.68 7.37
C GLY A 830 -32.73 5.12 7.67
N GLU A 831 -32.35 6.09 6.83
CA GLU A 831 -32.77 7.47 6.97
C GLU A 831 -34.18 7.73 6.40
N SER A 832 -34.93 8.61 7.05
CA SER A 832 -36.27 9.03 6.59
C SER A 832 -36.27 9.68 5.20
N ALA A 833 -35.12 10.21 4.78
CA ALA A 833 -34.90 10.87 3.51
C ALA A 833 -34.68 9.90 2.33
N LEU A 834 -34.64 8.58 2.57
CA LEU A 834 -34.40 7.59 1.53
C LEU A 834 -35.70 6.96 1.02
N GLY A 835 -35.68 6.63 -0.28
CA GLY A 835 -36.65 5.75 -0.91
C GLY A 835 -36.46 4.28 -0.52
N PRO A 836 -37.38 3.40 -0.92
CA PRO A 836 -37.42 2.00 -0.47
C PRO A 836 -36.34 1.11 -1.10
N THR A 837 -35.66 1.57 -2.15
CA THR A 837 -34.77 0.73 -2.97
C THR A 837 -33.34 1.22 -2.91
N ILE A 838 -32.42 0.29 -2.63
CA ILE A 838 -30.99 0.51 -2.64
C ILE A 838 -30.37 -0.58 -3.51
N SER A 839 -29.58 -0.19 -4.51
CA SER A 839 -28.87 -1.13 -5.36
C SER A 839 -27.37 -0.92 -5.27
N THR A 840 -26.61 -2.01 -5.24
CA THR A 840 -25.15 -1.99 -5.12
C THR A 840 -24.51 -2.88 -6.17
N LEU A 841 -23.49 -2.36 -6.86
CA LEU A 841 -22.62 -3.08 -7.79
C LEU A 841 -21.28 -3.33 -7.09
N SER A 842 -20.83 -4.59 -7.11
CA SER A 842 -19.54 -4.99 -6.51
C SER A 842 -18.49 -5.26 -7.59
N LEU A 843 -17.34 -4.61 -7.50
CA LEU A 843 -16.22 -4.77 -8.45
C LEU A 843 -14.90 -5.10 -7.71
N GLY A 844 -14.04 -5.93 -8.29
CA GLY A 844 -12.80 -6.41 -7.66
C GLY A 844 -13.03 -7.60 -6.72
N ALA A 845 -12.30 -7.60 -5.59
CA ALA A 845 -12.30 -8.71 -4.64
C ALA A 845 -13.68 -9.05 -4.06
N LYS A 846 -13.90 -10.35 -3.81
CA LYS A 846 -15.13 -10.86 -3.20
C LYS A 846 -15.33 -10.35 -1.77
N SER A 847 -16.56 -10.40 -1.30
CA SER A 847 -16.91 -10.03 0.07
C SER A 847 -18.05 -10.86 0.62
N THR A 848 -18.06 -11.09 1.93
CA THR A 848 -19.20 -11.68 2.63
C THR A 848 -20.08 -10.58 3.19
N MET A 849 -21.34 -10.52 2.74
CA MET A 849 -22.36 -9.66 3.32
C MET A 849 -23.21 -10.45 4.31
N LEU A 850 -23.38 -9.89 5.51
CA LEU A 850 -24.18 -10.46 6.59
C LEU A 850 -25.30 -9.49 6.96
N VAL A 851 -26.53 -9.97 7.03
CA VAL A 851 -27.70 -9.17 7.41
C VAL A 851 -28.27 -9.68 8.72
N ARG A 852 -28.59 -8.77 9.64
CA ARG A 852 -29.18 -9.09 10.95
C ARG A 852 -30.18 -8.05 11.40
N MET A 853 -31.07 -8.44 12.32
CA MET A 853 -32.01 -7.50 12.94
C MET A 853 -31.28 -6.53 13.88
N LYS A 854 -31.62 -5.24 13.86
CA LYS A 854 -31.00 -4.25 14.76
C LYS A 854 -31.30 -4.58 16.22
N TYR A 855 -30.34 -4.30 17.10
CA TYR A 855 -30.40 -4.59 18.55
C TYR A 855 -31.76 -4.23 19.17
N LYS A 856 -32.25 -3.01 18.90
CA LYS A 856 -33.46 -2.50 19.55
C LYS A 856 -34.72 -3.30 19.19
N TYR A 857 -34.84 -3.78 17.96
CA TYR A 857 -36.00 -4.57 17.54
C TYR A 857 -35.86 -6.03 17.95
N TYR A 858 -34.63 -6.56 17.89
CA TYR A 858 -34.32 -7.90 18.36
C TYR A 858 -34.70 -8.07 19.84
N HIS A 859 -34.33 -7.12 20.69
CA HIS A 859 -34.66 -7.17 22.12
C HIS A 859 -36.02 -6.56 22.48
N GLY A 860 -36.56 -5.67 21.65
CA GLY A 860 -37.77 -4.90 21.94
C GLY A 860 -37.54 -3.66 22.81
N TYR A 861 -36.28 -3.29 23.07
CA TYR A 861 -35.88 -2.15 23.87
C TYR A 861 -34.52 -1.60 23.42
N SER A 862 -34.24 -0.32 23.69
CA SER A 862 -32.99 0.35 23.33
C SER A 862 -31.80 -0.12 24.19
N ARG A 863 -30.55 0.21 23.82
CA ARG A 863 -29.39 -0.10 24.67
C ARG A 863 -29.47 0.56 26.06
N ALA A 864 -30.15 1.71 26.16
CA ALA A 864 -30.47 2.38 27.41
C ALA A 864 -31.63 1.72 28.19
N LYS A 865 -32.13 0.58 27.71
CA LYS A 865 -33.22 -0.22 28.29
C LYS A 865 -34.60 0.47 28.26
N ASN A 866 -34.78 1.46 27.40
CA ASN A 866 -36.09 2.05 27.16
C ASN A 866 -36.90 1.16 26.20
N LEU A 867 -38.14 0.85 26.56
CA LEU A 867 -39.05 0.09 25.68
C LEU A 867 -39.34 0.85 24.39
N LEU A 868 -39.50 0.12 23.29
CA LEU A 868 -40.00 0.69 22.04
C LEU A 868 -41.50 0.94 22.12
N ALA A 869 -41.94 2.11 21.64
CA ALA A 869 -43.35 2.51 21.64
C ALA A 869 -44.19 1.70 20.64
N ASP A 870 -43.71 1.55 19.41
CA ASP A 870 -44.38 0.78 18.35
C ASP A 870 -44.31 -0.74 18.59
N ASP A 871 -43.20 -1.22 19.14
CA ASP A 871 -42.85 -2.62 19.41
C ASP A 871 -43.33 -3.59 18.32
N PRO A 872 -42.74 -3.58 17.11
CA PRO A 872 -43.30 -4.27 15.95
C PRO A 872 -43.31 -5.81 16.04
N VAL A 873 -42.70 -6.42 17.08
CA VAL A 873 -42.58 -7.88 17.32
C VAL A 873 -42.43 -8.71 16.03
N MET A 874 -41.24 -8.67 15.44
CA MET A 874 -40.96 -9.36 14.18
C MET A 874 -40.50 -10.81 14.37
N PRO A 875 -40.79 -11.73 13.43
CA PRO A 875 -40.25 -13.08 13.44
C PRO A 875 -38.71 -13.08 13.62
N GLY A 876 -38.21 -13.99 14.45
CA GLY A 876 -36.78 -14.09 14.76
C GLY A 876 -36.26 -13.12 15.84
N CYS A 877 -37.11 -12.23 16.40
CA CYS A 877 -36.71 -11.42 17.54
C CYS A 877 -36.58 -12.27 18.84
N LYS A 878 -35.82 -11.78 19.82
CA LYS A 878 -35.64 -12.46 21.09
C LYS A 878 -36.99 -12.57 21.81
N ASN A 879 -37.30 -13.78 22.30
CA ASN A 879 -38.58 -14.12 22.94
C ASN A 879 -39.80 -13.85 22.04
N TYR A 880 -39.68 -14.07 20.73
CA TYR A 880 -40.72 -13.79 19.74
C TYR A 880 -42.11 -14.31 20.13
N THR A 881 -42.24 -15.60 20.50
CA THR A 881 -43.52 -16.22 20.87
C THR A 881 -44.22 -15.48 22.02
N ARG A 882 -43.51 -15.28 23.15
CA ARG A 882 -44.04 -14.55 24.32
C ARG A 882 -44.42 -13.11 23.96
N ARG A 883 -43.58 -12.41 23.20
CA ARG A 883 -43.85 -11.01 22.81
C ARG A 883 -45.05 -10.93 21.88
N ARG A 884 -45.23 -11.90 20.98
CA ARG A 884 -46.37 -11.96 20.07
C ARG A 884 -47.68 -12.21 20.82
N GLU A 885 -47.66 -13.12 21.80
CA GLU A 885 -48.82 -13.37 22.68
C GLU A 885 -49.18 -12.14 23.51
N LEU A 886 -48.19 -11.46 24.10
CA LEU A 886 -48.42 -10.20 24.82
C LEU A 886 -48.99 -9.11 23.90
N LYS A 887 -48.49 -9.02 22.66
CA LYS A 887 -48.97 -8.06 21.65
C LYS A 887 -50.42 -8.35 21.26
N ALA A 888 -50.77 -9.64 21.09
CA ALA A 888 -52.13 -10.06 20.80
C ALA A 888 -53.08 -9.71 21.95
N ARG A 889 -52.66 -9.95 23.20
CA ARG A 889 -53.41 -9.56 24.40
C ARG A 889 -53.64 -8.05 24.54
N LEU A 890 -52.69 -7.24 24.08
CA LEU A 890 -52.88 -5.79 24.01
C LEU A 890 -53.88 -5.41 22.90
N GLN A 891 -53.87 -6.13 21.77
CA GLN A 891 -54.73 -5.86 20.62
C GLN A 891 -56.18 -6.33 20.83
N ASP A 892 -56.39 -7.42 21.56
CA ASP A 892 -57.72 -7.94 21.93
C ASP A 892 -58.32 -7.26 23.17
N GLY A 893 -57.56 -6.38 23.82
CA GLY A 893 -57.99 -5.60 24.98
C GLY A 893 -57.92 -6.35 26.31
N SER A 894 -57.40 -7.58 26.35
CA SER A 894 -57.26 -8.36 27.59
C SER A 894 -56.22 -7.79 28.56
N ILE A 895 -55.32 -6.92 28.09
CA ILE A 895 -54.44 -6.08 28.92
C ILE A 895 -54.37 -4.67 28.36
N ASP A 896 -54.19 -3.68 29.25
CA ASP A 896 -53.94 -2.30 28.86
C ASP A 896 -52.45 -2.06 28.52
N ARG A 897 -52.14 -0.82 28.10
CA ARG A 897 -50.78 -0.46 27.70
C ARG A 897 -49.79 -0.46 28.86
N GLU A 898 -50.25 -0.12 30.07
CA GLU A 898 -49.40 -0.06 31.26
C GLU A 898 -48.97 -1.47 31.67
N MET A 899 -49.92 -2.39 31.75
CA MET A 899 -49.70 -3.82 32.00
C MET A 899 -48.83 -4.46 30.91
N TYR A 900 -49.04 -4.11 29.63
CA TYR A 900 -48.19 -4.58 28.52
C TYR A 900 -46.72 -4.19 28.70
N ASP A 901 -46.46 -2.93 29.07
CA ASP A 901 -45.11 -2.43 29.26
C ASP A 901 -44.47 -2.96 30.55
N GLU A 902 -45.25 -3.23 31.60
CA GLU A 902 -44.79 -3.93 32.81
C GLU A 902 -44.33 -5.36 32.50
N LEU A 903 -45.17 -6.17 31.84
CA LEU A 903 -44.84 -7.56 31.48
C LEU A 903 -43.63 -7.67 30.54
N ARG A 904 -43.39 -6.65 29.70
CA ARG A 904 -42.17 -6.56 28.88
C ARG A 904 -40.92 -6.27 29.70
N ARG A 905 -41.03 -5.50 30.79
CA ARG A 905 -39.89 -5.18 31.67
C ARG A 905 -39.42 -6.38 32.48
N GLU A 906 -40.31 -7.29 32.86
CA GLU A 906 -39.97 -8.51 33.62
C GLU A 906 -38.90 -9.37 32.94
N GLY A 907 -38.82 -9.34 31.59
CA GLY A 907 -37.83 -10.07 30.81
C GLY A 907 -36.49 -9.35 30.58
N ILE A 908 -36.33 -8.11 31.08
CA ILE A 908 -35.11 -7.32 30.89
C ILE A 908 -34.09 -7.73 31.96
N VAL A 909 -33.08 -8.49 31.56
CA VAL A 909 -31.99 -8.94 32.44
C VAL A 909 -31.36 -7.76 33.20
N ARG A 910 -31.48 -7.76 34.53
CA ARG A 910 -30.79 -6.81 35.42
C ARG A 910 -29.36 -7.33 35.66
N LYS A 911 -28.41 -6.72 34.94
CA LYS A 911 -26.96 -7.04 34.84
C LYS A 911 -26.62 -8.22 33.91
N GLY A 912 -26.01 -7.88 32.77
CA GLY A 912 -25.51 -8.80 31.74
C GLY A 912 -25.63 -8.16 30.35
N ALA A 913 -24.57 -8.20 29.55
CA ALA A 913 -24.58 -7.68 28.18
C ALA A 913 -25.47 -8.57 27.31
N GLY A 914 -26.69 -8.13 26.99
CA GLY A 914 -27.50 -8.80 25.97
C GLY A 914 -26.74 -8.80 24.65
N GLY A 915 -26.48 -9.97 24.08
CA GLY A 915 -25.77 -10.12 22.80
C GLY A 915 -26.51 -9.47 21.63
N GLU A 916 -25.79 -9.24 20.53
CA GLU A 916 -26.38 -8.81 19.26
C GLU A 916 -27.27 -9.90 18.66
N ALA A 917 -28.14 -9.54 17.71
CA ALA A 917 -28.85 -10.54 16.91
C ALA A 917 -27.85 -11.38 16.09
N THR A 918 -28.11 -12.68 15.98
CA THR A 918 -27.35 -13.53 15.05
C THR A 918 -27.73 -13.15 13.61
N PRO A 919 -26.78 -13.12 12.65
CA PRO A 919 -27.10 -12.85 11.26
C PRO A 919 -28.02 -13.92 10.68
N CYS A 920 -29.05 -13.50 9.95
CA CYS A 920 -30.06 -14.39 9.36
C CYS A 920 -29.83 -14.64 7.87
N ILE A 921 -29.12 -13.74 7.19
CA ILE A 921 -28.71 -13.90 5.79
C ILE A 921 -27.20 -13.77 5.71
N LYS A 922 -26.58 -14.66 4.93
CA LYS A 922 -25.18 -14.61 4.54
C LYS A 922 -25.11 -14.80 3.03
N MET A 923 -24.49 -13.85 2.35
CA MET A 923 -24.26 -13.92 0.91
C MET A 923 -22.82 -13.59 0.57
N GLU A 924 -22.30 -14.24 -0.46
CA GLU A 924 -21.01 -13.90 -1.04
C GLU A 924 -21.24 -13.00 -2.26
N VAL A 925 -20.77 -11.76 -2.19
CA VAL A 925 -20.90 -10.77 -3.25
C VAL A 925 -19.57 -10.68 -3.99
N ASN A 926 -19.58 -11.08 -5.25
CA ASN A 926 -18.41 -11.23 -6.09
C ASN A 926 -18.28 -10.10 -7.13
N HIS A 927 -17.24 -10.17 -7.96
CA HIS A 927 -17.06 -9.25 -9.07
C HIS A 927 -18.21 -9.33 -10.09
N GLY A 928 -18.79 -8.17 -10.40
CA GLY A 928 -19.89 -8.00 -11.34
C GLY A 928 -21.27 -8.21 -10.74
N ASP A 929 -21.35 -8.72 -9.51
CA ASP A 929 -22.63 -8.99 -8.85
C ASP A 929 -23.36 -7.68 -8.51
N LEU A 930 -24.68 -7.72 -8.65
CA LEU A 930 -25.59 -6.66 -8.22
C LEU A 930 -26.43 -7.15 -7.04
N VAL A 931 -26.58 -6.32 -6.01
CA VAL A 931 -27.45 -6.59 -4.85
C VAL A 931 -28.45 -5.46 -4.73
N VAL A 932 -29.74 -5.78 -4.70
CA VAL A 932 -30.82 -4.81 -4.56
C VAL A 932 -31.63 -5.13 -3.31
N MET A 933 -31.63 -4.21 -2.35
CA MET A 933 -32.47 -4.26 -1.16
C MET A 933 -33.70 -3.39 -1.41
N HIS A 934 -34.89 -3.98 -1.32
CA HIS A 934 -36.15 -3.30 -1.60
C HIS A 934 -37.18 -3.48 -0.48
N GLY A 935 -37.70 -2.36 0.01
CA GLY A 935 -38.68 -2.25 1.09
C GLY A 935 -38.16 -1.41 2.26
N GLU A 936 -38.90 -0.38 2.66
CA GLU A 936 -38.49 0.53 3.77
C GLU A 936 -38.27 -0.22 5.10
N GLY A 937 -38.98 -1.33 5.30
CA GLY A 937 -38.84 -2.19 6.46
C GLY A 937 -37.43 -2.76 6.61
N LEU A 938 -36.75 -3.12 5.52
CA LEU A 938 -35.38 -3.65 5.57
C LEU A 938 -34.44 -2.63 6.22
N GLN A 939 -34.47 -1.39 5.73
CA GLN A 939 -33.61 -0.32 6.23
C GLN A 939 -34.00 0.12 7.64
N ARG A 940 -35.30 0.09 7.97
CA ARG A 940 -35.79 0.42 9.31
C ARG A 940 -35.35 -0.60 10.35
N PHE A 941 -35.47 -1.90 10.06
CA PHE A 941 -35.42 -2.97 11.04
C PHE A 941 -34.13 -3.80 11.05
N TYR A 942 -33.42 -3.86 9.92
CA TYR A 942 -32.22 -4.66 9.74
C TYR A 942 -31.00 -3.78 9.49
N GLU A 943 -29.83 -4.33 9.80
CA GLU A 943 -28.52 -3.75 9.53
C GLU A 943 -27.65 -4.82 8.87
N HIS A 944 -26.65 -4.40 8.11
CA HIS A 944 -25.78 -5.28 7.37
C HIS A 944 -24.31 -4.91 7.55
N SER A 945 -23.43 -5.90 7.39
CA SER A 945 -21.98 -5.71 7.39
C SER A 945 -21.38 -6.35 6.16
N VAL A 946 -20.31 -5.77 5.62
CA VAL A 946 -19.60 -6.32 4.46
C VAL A 946 -18.15 -6.57 4.85
N ILE A 947 -17.74 -7.83 4.76
CA ILE A 947 -16.41 -8.31 5.12
C ILE A 947 -15.69 -8.67 3.82
N PRO A 948 -14.79 -7.81 3.32
CA PRO A 948 -14.09 -8.05 2.06
C PRO A 948 -12.89 -8.97 2.22
N ASP A 949 -12.47 -9.60 1.11
CA ASP A 949 -11.35 -10.55 1.05
C ASP A 949 -9.96 -9.89 1.04
N LYS A 950 -9.79 -8.85 1.87
CA LYS A 950 -8.52 -8.13 2.09
C LYS A 950 -7.77 -7.69 0.81
N ARG A 951 -8.47 -7.45 -0.31
CA ARG A 951 -7.89 -6.97 -1.57
C ARG A 951 -8.68 -5.78 -2.12
N LEU A 952 -8.15 -5.13 -3.15
CA LEU A 952 -8.78 -3.96 -3.79
C LEU A 952 -10.18 -4.32 -4.29
N ARG A 953 -11.16 -3.49 -3.93
CA ARG A 953 -12.52 -3.57 -4.46
C ARG A 953 -13.22 -2.21 -4.43
N PHE A 954 -14.24 -2.08 -5.26
CA PHE A 954 -15.15 -0.95 -5.29
C PHE A 954 -16.58 -1.44 -5.03
N ALA A 955 -17.34 -0.63 -4.30
CA ALA A 955 -18.78 -0.81 -4.16
C ALA A 955 -19.47 0.49 -4.60
N LEU A 956 -20.37 0.38 -5.58
CA LEU A 956 -21.14 1.52 -6.10
C LEU A 956 -22.59 1.31 -5.69
N THR A 957 -23.09 2.16 -4.81
CA THR A 957 -24.44 2.07 -4.26
C THR A 957 -25.28 3.22 -4.76
N ALA A 958 -26.38 2.93 -5.43
CA ALA A 958 -27.33 3.92 -5.91
C ALA A 958 -28.60 3.92 -5.04
N ARG A 959 -29.12 5.11 -4.78
CA ARG A 959 -30.31 5.33 -3.96
C ARG A 959 -31.21 6.38 -4.59
N HIS A 960 -32.46 6.38 -4.16
CA HIS A 960 -33.37 7.51 -4.38
C HIS A 960 -33.45 8.35 -3.11
N ILE A 961 -32.97 9.58 -3.17
CA ILE A 961 -33.10 10.58 -2.11
C ILE A 961 -34.37 11.37 -2.35
N LYS A 962 -35.21 11.45 -1.32
CA LYS A 962 -36.48 12.19 -1.32
C LYS A 962 -36.18 13.71 -1.37
N PRO A 963 -36.58 14.45 -2.42
CA PRO A 963 -36.19 15.85 -2.62
C PRO A 963 -36.59 16.79 -1.48
N GLU A 964 -37.68 16.50 -0.76
CA GLU A 964 -38.17 17.30 0.35
C GLU A 964 -37.24 17.35 1.57
N PHE A 965 -36.24 16.47 1.62
CA PHE A 965 -35.22 16.43 2.67
C PHE A 965 -33.87 17.04 2.24
N VAL A 966 -33.80 17.62 1.03
CA VAL A 966 -32.58 18.17 0.43
C VAL A 966 -32.72 19.69 0.26
N ASP A 967 -31.62 20.44 0.44
CA ASP A 967 -31.62 21.88 0.13
C ASP A 967 -31.95 22.08 -1.36
N VAL A 968 -32.86 23.00 -1.67
CA VAL A 968 -33.34 23.29 -3.02
C VAL A 968 -32.17 23.50 -4.01
N LYS A 969 -31.07 24.12 -3.57
CA LYS A 969 -29.89 24.37 -4.42
C LYS A 969 -29.13 23.09 -4.80
N GLU A 970 -29.27 22.04 -4.00
CA GLU A 970 -28.55 20.77 -4.18
C GLU A 970 -29.38 19.73 -4.95
N ILE A 971 -30.69 19.96 -5.14
CA ILE A 971 -31.60 19.07 -5.88
C ILE A 971 -31.12 18.88 -7.33
N GLU A 972 -30.68 19.94 -7.99
CA GLU A 972 -30.21 19.91 -9.38
C GLU A 972 -29.03 18.94 -9.59
N LYS A 973 -28.22 18.68 -8.56
CA LYS A 973 -27.11 17.73 -8.66
C LYS A 973 -27.58 16.32 -9.00
N GLY A 974 -28.77 15.94 -8.53
CA GLY A 974 -29.40 14.64 -8.75
C GLY A 974 -30.11 14.50 -10.10
N ARG A 975 -30.17 15.56 -10.91
CA ARG A 975 -30.79 15.48 -12.24
C ARG A 975 -29.93 14.63 -13.16
N LEU A 976 -30.49 13.51 -13.59
CA LEU A 976 -29.81 12.53 -14.44
C LEU A 976 -30.68 12.17 -15.64
N GLU A 977 -30.21 12.51 -16.83
CA GLU A 977 -30.76 12.03 -18.10
C GLU A 977 -29.72 11.09 -18.71
N LEU A 978 -29.93 9.78 -18.58
CA LEU A 978 -29.02 8.77 -19.13
C LEU A 978 -29.16 8.76 -20.67
N GLY A 979 -28.11 9.17 -21.37
CA GLY A 979 -27.94 8.92 -22.80
C GLY A 979 -28.09 7.44 -23.15
N ARG A 980 -28.47 7.15 -24.41
CA ARG A 980 -28.74 5.77 -24.88
C ARG A 980 -27.55 4.84 -24.66
N GLU A 981 -26.34 5.37 -24.71
CA GLU A 981 -25.06 4.69 -24.51
C GLU A 981 -24.82 4.22 -23.06
N TRP A 982 -25.54 4.79 -22.07
CA TRP A 982 -25.44 4.42 -20.66
C TRP A 982 -26.60 3.53 -20.19
N VAL A 983 -27.62 3.32 -21.03
CA VAL A 983 -28.76 2.46 -20.71
C VAL A 983 -28.31 1.01 -20.74
N TYR A 984 -28.59 0.29 -19.65
CA TYR A 984 -28.34 -1.14 -19.54
C TYR A 984 -29.66 -1.90 -19.56
N ASP A 985 -29.73 -2.98 -20.34
CA ASP A 985 -30.92 -3.81 -20.52
C ASP A 985 -30.82 -5.19 -19.85
N GLY A 986 -29.67 -5.51 -19.25
CA GLY A 986 -29.38 -6.82 -18.67
C GLY A 986 -28.77 -7.82 -19.65
N LYS A 987 -28.72 -7.51 -20.95
CA LYS A 987 -28.35 -8.43 -22.03
C LYS A 987 -27.09 -8.04 -22.78
#